data_AF-Q2UEM9-F1
#
_entry.id   AF-Q2UEM9-F1
#
_cell.length_a   1.000
_cell.length_b   1.000
_cell.length_c   1.000
_cell.angle_alpha   90.00
_cell.angle_beta   90.00
_cell.angle_gamma   90.00
#
_symmetry.space_group_name_H-M   'P 1'
#
loop_
_entity.id
_entity.type
_entity.pdbx_description
1 polymer ?
#
loop_
_entity_poly.entity_id
_entity_poly.type
_entity_poly.pdbx_seq_one_letter_code
_entity_poly.pdbx_strand_id
1 'polypeptide(L)'
;MSSLSSSSLGGVANRMDWLYAYIAGTAFLVCGLVAVVHLLSSQKQKADFNKNGGLFTYVKFIYATFLKPHDKSGNGQQDALESFYKTQAGAYDATRKRLLRGREDMLGLVAAQLKFKTENKELKAGKAVWVDVRSFLFHTVIWDVADNVDWRRDWVSTIESQCWSALTRYRYNIEAMSAFLPVNEFFSHVYLVDLSPSLCQVARERFERLGWKNVSVVCQDARSFRLPEADSVDPRMKSTPGADLITMSYSLSMIPDYYSVVDSLPALLKPSGVLGVCDFYVQSIVDVSSRNYTGGAFNRHVNWLGRVFWRAWFDVDRVSLEAARRDYLEYRFGTVVSASERNYLLGGIPYYIFVGCQKDITSSQSGREAIEKLDASFTESPYLAPANHRQEMDKAIELSAQEVRSKAYESAVINLGSNLPLPSSFYQNHHYRIFYNDLLPKHTQFKNEYIYAFNWEDPRVDHRLLNIQRDDVILAITSAGDNILDYLQKSPRRVHAVDLNPNQNHLLELKVASFIALGHRDVWKIFGEGKHSDFRQLLISRLSPHLSSQAFQYWLEHAHIFTSSYSRGLYETGGSRHAIKMVRYLFKVFGLEGQVQKLCEAQTLAEQREIWPRIRSVLMSKPLHWAVVGTEWFAWKAAGVPRNQRNMIIDDFFKRNGLNQDMKQAKDISGQSIWEYVVDTLDPVVKDTLISNDNYFYFLCLQGQFSRRCHPTYLSPKAHVKLSSPGAFDGLRIHTDEINEVIKRITPGSLTIAVVMDSMDWFDPEGSDASVQAQKLNHALKMGGRILLRSASIDPWYVRHFEENGFSARRVGARFPGTCIDRVNMYASTWICTKTKELEPVRPTAERSISLLSLNGTEKRSSVEHLDL
;
A
#
# COMPACT_ATOMS: atom_id res chain seq x y z
N MET A 1 -43.04 -57.48 -40.50
CA MET A 1 -43.23 -58.15 -39.19
C MET A 1 -42.35 -57.41 -38.18
N SER A 2 -42.89 -56.40 -37.48
CA SER A 2 -43.36 -56.46 -36.07
C SER A 2 -42.23 -56.80 -35.09
N SER A 3 -41.89 -56.06 -34.03
CA SER A 3 -42.57 -55.00 -33.27
C SER A 3 -41.68 -54.52 -32.08
N LEU A 4 -41.80 -53.23 -31.68
CA LEU A 4 -41.69 -52.63 -30.31
C LEU A 4 -40.32 -52.64 -29.57
N SER A 5 -39.90 -51.69 -28.71
CA SER A 5 -40.20 -50.29 -28.39
C SER A 5 -39.31 -49.82 -27.21
N SER A 6 -38.85 -48.56 -27.26
CA SER A 6 -38.62 -47.60 -26.15
C SER A 6 -37.64 -47.85 -24.97
N SER A 7 -36.76 -46.84 -24.82
CA SER A 7 -36.41 -46.07 -23.58
C SER A 7 -34.99 -46.19 -22.99
N SER A 8 -34.16 -45.16 -23.21
CA SER A 8 -33.00 -44.85 -22.33
C SER A 8 -32.56 -43.36 -22.31
N LEU A 9 -33.31 -42.42 -22.91
CA LEU A 9 -32.95 -40.99 -22.91
C LEU A 9 -33.44 -40.20 -21.68
N GLY A 10 -34.06 -40.84 -20.68
CA GLY A 10 -34.65 -40.16 -19.50
C GLY A 10 -33.72 -40.01 -18.28
N GLY A 11 -32.49 -40.53 -18.31
CA GLY A 11 -31.65 -40.64 -17.10
C GLY A 11 -30.67 -39.49 -16.85
N VAL A 12 -30.22 -38.78 -17.89
CA VAL A 12 -29.12 -37.79 -17.79
C VAL A 12 -29.64 -36.37 -17.56
N ALA A 13 -30.77 -36.00 -18.15
CA ALA A 13 -31.40 -34.68 -17.92
C ALA A 13 -31.87 -34.52 -16.47
N ASN A 14 -32.46 -35.56 -15.88
CA ASN A 14 -32.92 -35.53 -14.49
C ASN A 14 -31.78 -35.37 -13.47
N ARG A 15 -30.60 -35.99 -13.69
CA ARG A 15 -29.47 -35.84 -12.74
C ARG A 15 -28.89 -34.43 -12.70
N MET A 16 -28.93 -33.72 -13.81
CA MET A 16 -28.39 -32.35 -13.90
C MET A 16 -29.34 -31.35 -13.23
N ASP A 17 -30.66 -31.51 -13.42
CA ASP A 17 -31.69 -30.70 -12.73
C ASP A 17 -31.71 -30.93 -11.21
N TRP A 18 -31.50 -32.16 -10.76
CA TRP A 18 -31.39 -32.46 -9.33
C TRP A 18 -30.12 -31.87 -8.69
N LEU A 19 -29.02 -31.72 -9.45
CA LEU A 19 -27.82 -31.05 -8.96
C LEU A 19 -28.04 -29.54 -8.80
N TYR A 20 -28.71 -28.89 -9.77
CA TYR A 20 -29.09 -27.47 -9.64
C TYR A 20 -30.12 -27.25 -8.53
N ALA A 21 -31.10 -28.15 -8.36
CA ALA A 21 -32.05 -28.11 -7.26
C ALA A 21 -31.36 -28.33 -5.89
N TYR A 22 -30.35 -29.21 -5.83
CA TYR A 22 -29.56 -29.44 -4.63
C TYR A 22 -28.68 -28.22 -4.30
N ILE A 23 -28.03 -27.61 -5.29
CA ILE A 23 -27.26 -26.37 -5.13
C ILE A 23 -28.18 -25.22 -4.68
N ALA A 24 -29.37 -25.08 -5.28
CA ALA A 24 -30.35 -24.07 -4.89
C ALA A 24 -30.89 -24.30 -3.47
N GLY A 25 -31.20 -25.55 -3.10
CA GLY A 25 -31.64 -25.91 -1.75
C GLY A 25 -30.55 -25.68 -0.70
N THR A 26 -29.30 -26.00 -1.03
CA THR A 26 -28.15 -25.78 -0.14
C THR A 26 -27.85 -24.28 0.01
N ALA A 27 -27.91 -23.51 -1.08
CA ALA A 27 -27.78 -22.06 -1.05
C ALA A 27 -28.88 -21.39 -0.23
N PHE A 28 -30.13 -21.89 -0.34
CA PHE A 28 -31.26 -21.42 0.46
C PHE A 28 -31.05 -21.69 1.96
N LEU A 29 -30.59 -22.89 2.32
CA LEU A 29 -30.27 -23.24 3.71
C LEU A 29 -29.12 -22.39 4.28
N VAL A 30 -28.06 -22.16 3.51
CA VAL A 30 -26.92 -21.32 3.92
C VAL A 30 -27.35 -19.86 4.08
N CYS A 31 -28.17 -19.34 3.16
CA CYS A 31 -28.71 -17.98 3.27
C CYS A 31 -29.66 -17.85 4.47
N GLY A 32 -30.48 -18.86 4.75
CA GLY A 32 -31.32 -18.93 5.94
C GLY A 32 -30.48 -18.94 7.23
N LEU A 33 -29.40 -19.72 7.27
CA LEU A 33 -28.48 -19.77 8.40
C LEU A 33 -27.78 -18.42 8.63
N VAL A 34 -27.31 -17.77 7.56
CA VAL A 34 -26.69 -16.43 7.62
C VAL A 34 -27.70 -15.38 8.08
N ALA A 35 -28.95 -15.44 7.61
CA ALA A 35 -30.01 -14.55 8.07
C ALA A 35 -30.33 -14.74 9.55
N VAL A 36 -30.37 -15.99 10.04
CA VAL A 36 -30.57 -16.32 11.45
C VAL A 36 -29.39 -15.85 12.30
N VAL A 37 -28.14 -16.07 11.87
CA VAL A 37 -26.93 -15.58 12.54
C VAL A 37 -26.94 -14.04 12.60
N HIS A 38 -27.36 -13.36 11.53
CA HIS A 38 -27.48 -11.92 11.52
C HIS A 38 -28.60 -11.42 12.45
N LEU A 39 -29.77 -12.07 12.46
CA LEU A 39 -30.88 -11.79 13.38
C LEU A 39 -30.45 -11.95 14.84
N LEU A 40 -29.77 -13.04 15.17
CA LEU A 40 -29.24 -13.31 16.51
C LEU A 40 -28.10 -12.34 16.89
N SER A 41 -27.26 -11.91 15.94
CA SER A 41 -26.25 -10.87 16.18
C SER A 41 -26.85 -9.47 16.35
N SER A 42 -28.00 -9.20 15.72
CA SER A 42 -28.70 -7.91 15.76
C SER A 42 -29.47 -7.68 17.06
N GLN A 43 -29.71 -8.73 17.87
CA GLN A 43 -30.36 -8.59 19.19
C GLN A 43 -29.53 -7.76 20.20
N LYS A 44 -28.28 -7.39 19.89
CA LYS A 44 -27.48 -6.43 20.67
C LYS A 44 -27.55 -4.97 20.21
N GLN A 45 -28.28 -4.66 19.14
CA GLN A 45 -28.55 -3.27 18.74
C GLN A 45 -30.05 -3.09 18.50
N LYS A 46 -30.71 -2.31 19.37
CA LYS A 46 -32.08 -1.84 19.13
C LYS A 46 -32.13 -1.09 17.79
N ALA A 47 -32.80 -1.67 16.80
CA ALA A 47 -33.10 -1.04 15.53
C ALA A 47 -34.61 -0.83 15.41
N ASP A 48 -35.01 0.39 15.08
CA ASP A 48 -36.39 0.77 14.78
C ASP A 48 -36.92 -0.04 13.59
N PHE A 49 -38.05 -0.73 13.82
CA PHE A 49 -38.78 -1.47 12.80
C PHE A 49 -39.58 -0.48 11.94
N ASN A 50 -38.99 -0.03 10.84
CA ASN A 50 -39.73 0.67 9.79
C ASN A 50 -39.84 -0.22 8.53
N LYS A 51 -41.01 -0.21 7.88
CA LYS A 51 -41.47 -1.16 6.83
C LYS A 51 -40.69 -1.15 5.50
N ASN A 52 -39.48 -0.59 5.47
CA ASN A 52 -38.54 -0.61 4.33
C ASN A 52 -37.17 -1.19 4.76
N GLY A 53 -37.18 -2.27 5.53
CA GLY A 53 -35.97 -2.90 6.08
C GLY A 53 -35.23 -3.79 5.09
N GLY A 54 -33.91 -3.95 5.30
CA GLY A 54 -32.99 -4.74 4.47
C GLY A 54 -33.47 -6.16 4.15
N LEU A 55 -34.30 -6.77 5.00
CA LEU A 55 -34.92 -8.08 4.75
C LEU A 55 -35.73 -8.12 3.45
N PHE A 56 -36.48 -7.05 3.14
CA PHE A 56 -37.24 -6.94 1.89
C PHE A 56 -36.33 -6.83 0.65
N THR A 57 -35.14 -6.24 0.83
CA THR A 57 -34.10 -6.18 -0.22
C THR A 57 -33.48 -7.55 -0.46
N TYR A 58 -33.22 -8.32 0.60
CA TYR A 58 -32.69 -9.69 0.50
C TYR A 58 -33.70 -10.69 -0.08
N VAL A 59 -35.01 -10.55 0.20
CA VAL A 59 -36.05 -11.41 -0.37
C VAL A 59 -36.27 -11.11 -1.87
N LYS A 60 -36.29 -9.83 -2.27
CA LYS A 60 -36.31 -9.44 -3.70
C LYS A 60 -35.06 -9.92 -4.43
N PHE A 61 -33.90 -9.86 -3.78
CA PHE A 61 -32.65 -10.41 -4.30
C PHE A 61 -32.79 -11.91 -4.59
N ILE A 62 -33.26 -12.72 -3.64
CA ILE A 62 -33.44 -14.17 -3.85
C ILE A 62 -34.41 -14.46 -5.00
N TYR A 63 -35.55 -13.76 -5.07
CA TYR A 63 -36.54 -13.95 -6.14
C TYR A 63 -36.01 -13.59 -7.54
N ALA A 64 -35.35 -12.44 -7.68
CA ALA A 64 -34.79 -11.99 -8.95
C ALA A 64 -33.62 -12.86 -9.45
N THR A 65 -32.92 -13.53 -8.53
CA THR A 65 -31.70 -14.29 -8.82
C THR A 65 -31.96 -15.76 -9.13
N PHE A 66 -32.95 -16.35 -8.46
CA PHE A 66 -33.14 -17.81 -8.48
C PHE A 66 -34.49 -18.25 -9.02
N LEU A 67 -35.46 -17.34 -9.20
CA LEU A 67 -36.86 -17.72 -9.49
C LEU A 67 -37.47 -17.06 -10.75
N LYS A 68 -36.87 -16.02 -11.34
CA LYS A 68 -37.41 -15.36 -12.55
C LYS A 68 -36.97 -16.11 -13.83
N PRO A 69 -37.90 -16.51 -14.72
CA PRO A 69 -37.56 -17.16 -15.99
C PRO A 69 -36.97 -16.16 -17.01
N HIS A 70 -35.97 -16.61 -17.79
CA HIS A 70 -35.22 -15.77 -18.75
C HIS A 70 -35.53 -16.13 -20.21
N ASP A 71 -35.73 -15.11 -21.04
CA ASP A 71 -35.99 -15.25 -22.47
C ASP A 71 -34.67 -15.38 -23.25
N LYS A 72 -34.46 -16.50 -23.96
CA LYS A 72 -33.19 -16.88 -24.59
C LYS A 72 -33.20 -16.72 -26.12
N SER A 73 -33.95 -15.78 -26.67
CA SER A 73 -34.34 -15.77 -28.10
C SER A 73 -33.41 -15.04 -29.09
N GLY A 74 -32.26 -14.48 -28.68
CA GLY A 74 -31.35 -13.73 -29.58
C GLY A 74 -30.12 -14.50 -30.10
N ASN A 75 -29.87 -14.45 -31.42
CA ASN A 75 -28.73 -15.09 -32.11
C ASN A 75 -27.47 -14.18 -32.09
N GLY A 76 -26.89 -13.95 -30.92
CA GLY A 76 -25.59 -13.27 -30.80
C GLY A 76 -25.42 -12.47 -29.51
N GLN A 77 -24.21 -11.96 -29.28
CA GLN A 77 -23.92 -11.08 -28.15
C GLN A 77 -24.48 -9.66 -28.36
N GLN A 78 -24.38 -9.13 -29.58
CA GLN A 78 -24.88 -7.79 -29.91
C GLN A 78 -26.40 -7.71 -29.75
N ASP A 79 -27.15 -8.70 -30.24
CA ASP A 79 -28.61 -8.76 -30.10
C ASP A 79 -29.06 -8.88 -28.65
N ALA A 80 -28.32 -9.63 -27.83
CA ALA A 80 -28.58 -9.75 -26.40
C ALA A 80 -28.36 -8.41 -25.67
N LEU A 81 -27.31 -7.67 -26.02
CA LEU A 81 -27.05 -6.33 -25.49
C LEU A 81 -28.12 -5.35 -25.96
N GLU A 82 -28.46 -5.35 -27.25
CA GLU A 82 -29.39 -4.38 -27.85
C GLU A 82 -30.84 -4.57 -27.35
N SER A 83 -31.32 -5.82 -27.27
CA SER A 83 -32.64 -6.15 -26.70
C SER A 83 -32.78 -5.64 -25.26
N PHE A 84 -31.68 -5.69 -24.50
CA PHE A 84 -31.63 -5.20 -23.13
C PHE A 84 -31.62 -3.65 -23.06
N TYR A 85 -30.73 -2.99 -23.79
CA TYR A 85 -30.55 -1.53 -23.67
C TYR A 85 -31.71 -0.72 -24.21
N LYS A 86 -32.37 -1.20 -25.27
CA LYS A 86 -33.54 -0.54 -25.86
C LYS A 86 -34.67 -0.32 -24.85
N THR A 87 -34.82 -1.22 -23.88
CA THR A 87 -35.92 -1.21 -22.90
C THR A 87 -35.60 -0.36 -21.65
N GLN A 88 -34.32 -0.15 -21.31
CA GLN A 88 -33.92 0.44 -20.01
C GLN A 88 -33.03 1.68 -20.10
N ALA A 89 -32.71 2.20 -21.30
CA ALA A 89 -31.79 3.33 -21.50
C ALA A 89 -32.04 4.57 -20.61
N GLY A 90 -33.30 4.83 -20.22
CA GLY A 90 -33.67 5.95 -19.36
C GLY A 90 -33.37 5.78 -17.85
N ALA A 91 -33.54 4.57 -17.29
CA ALA A 91 -33.39 4.27 -15.85
C ALA A 91 -32.02 3.67 -15.48
N TYR A 92 -31.26 3.25 -16.49
CA TYR A 92 -29.98 2.55 -16.42
C TYR A 92 -28.89 3.26 -15.58
N ASP A 93 -28.84 4.60 -15.60
CA ASP A 93 -27.74 5.37 -15.00
C ASP A 93 -27.73 5.36 -13.45
N ALA A 94 -28.88 5.23 -12.80
CA ALA A 94 -29.00 5.30 -11.34
C ALA A 94 -28.48 4.03 -10.65
N THR A 95 -28.78 2.85 -11.22
CA THR A 95 -28.34 1.56 -10.67
C THR A 95 -26.86 1.32 -10.91
N ARG A 96 -26.35 1.78 -12.06
CA ARG A 96 -24.94 1.70 -12.45
C ARG A 96 -23.99 2.35 -11.44
N LYS A 97 -24.34 3.51 -10.88
CA LYS A 97 -23.51 4.21 -9.88
C LYS A 97 -23.32 3.39 -8.59
N ARG A 98 -24.34 2.63 -8.20
CA ARG A 98 -24.30 1.81 -6.98
C ARG A 98 -23.51 0.52 -7.19
N LEU A 99 -23.58 -0.06 -8.40
CA LEU A 99 -22.92 -1.30 -8.77
C LEU A 99 -21.45 -1.11 -9.20
N LEU A 100 -21.18 -0.15 -10.08
CA LEU A 100 -19.90 0.06 -10.77
C LEU A 100 -19.03 1.08 -10.04
N ARG A 101 -18.32 0.61 -9.02
CA ARG A 101 -17.32 1.40 -8.28
C ARG A 101 -15.99 1.45 -9.04
N GLY A 102 -14.99 2.17 -8.53
CA GLY A 102 -13.65 2.18 -9.13
C GLY A 102 -13.44 2.92 -10.46
N ARG A 103 -14.46 3.09 -11.32
CA ARG A 103 -14.28 3.76 -12.63
C ARG A 103 -13.79 5.21 -12.49
N GLU A 104 -14.32 5.96 -11.54
CA GLU A 104 -13.95 7.37 -11.31
C GLU A 104 -12.55 7.45 -10.69
N ASP A 105 -12.21 6.49 -9.83
CA ASP A 105 -10.86 6.35 -9.29
C ASP A 105 -9.88 6.03 -10.42
N MET A 106 -10.20 5.09 -11.33
CA MET A 106 -9.40 4.78 -12.52
C MET A 106 -9.16 6.01 -13.39
N LEU A 107 -10.22 6.79 -13.69
CA LEU A 107 -10.10 8.02 -14.47
C LEU A 107 -9.22 9.06 -13.76
N GLY A 108 -9.36 9.19 -12.44
CA GLY A 108 -8.51 10.06 -11.64
C GLY A 108 -7.04 9.64 -11.65
N LEU A 109 -6.76 8.33 -11.60
CA LEU A 109 -5.40 7.80 -11.67
C LEU A 109 -4.74 8.02 -13.03
N VAL A 110 -5.44 7.70 -14.13
CA VAL A 110 -4.87 7.95 -15.48
C VAL A 110 -4.71 9.44 -15.74
N ALA A 111 -5.64 10.27 -15.26
CA ALA A 111 -5.51 11.73 -15.36
C ALA A 111 -4.30 12.25 -14.58
N ALA A 112 -4.04 11.72 -13.38
CA ALA A 112 -2.86 12.08 -12.61
C ALA A 112 -1.56 11.69 -13.34
N GLN A 113 -1.51 10.53 -13.99
CA GLN A 113 -0.38 10.12 -14.82
C GLN A 113 -0.19 11.04 -16.05
N LEU A 114 -1.25 11.40 -16.75
CA LEU A 114 -1.18 12.32 -17.89
C LEU A 114 -0.70 13.73 -17.48
N LYS A 115 -1.12 14.22 -16.31
CA LYS A 115 -0.61 15.48 -15.73
C LYS A 115 0.88 15.39 -15.44
N PHE A 116 1.31 14.33 -14.76
CA PHE A 116 2.73 14.08 -14.48
C PHE A 116 3.57 14.06 -15.76
N LYS A 117 3.09 13.37 -16.81
CA LYS A 117 3.77 13.34 -18.13
C LYS A 117 3.81 14.71 -18.80
N THR A 118 2.77 15.52 -18.63
CA THR A 118 2.74 16.89 -19.17
C THR A 118 3.74 17.80 -18.45
N GLU A 119 3.80 17.72 -17.13
CA GLU A 119 4.74 18.47 -16.29
C GLU A 119 6.20 18.10 -16.61
N ASN A 120 6.48 16.82 -16.90
CA ASN A 120 7.80 16.33 -17.32
C ASN A 120 8.07 16.46 -18.83
N LYS A 121 7.19 17.12 -19.59
CA LYS A 121 7.33 17.36 -21.04
C LYS A 121 7.37 16.09 -21.90
N GLU A 122 6.91 14.96 -21.38
CA GLU A 122 6.72 13.71 -22.13
C GLU A 122 5.45 13.74 -23.00
N LEU A 123 4.47 14.53 -22.59
CA LEU A 123 3.20 14.75 -23.29
C LEU A 123 2.94 16.25 -23.45
N LYS A 124 2.28 16.64 -24.55
CA LYS A 124 1.80 18.02 -24.74
C LYS A 124 0.28 18.05 -24.59
N ALA A 125 -0.22 18.83 -23.63
CA ALA A 125 -1.65 19.11 -23.49
C ALA A 125 -2.22 19.68 -24.80
N GLY A 126 -3.47 19.31 -25.12
CA GLY A 126 -4.14 19.66 -26.37
C GLY A 126 -3.72 18.82 -27.59
N LYS A 127 -2.77 17.88 -27.43
CA LYS A 127 -2.33 16.94 -28.46
C LYS A 127 -2.58 15.48 -28.11
N ALA A 128 -3.19 15.21 -26.95
CA ALA A 128 -3.42 13.86 -26.47
C ALA A 128 -4.60 13.23 -27.22
N VAL A 129 -4.45 11.98 -27.66
CA VAL A 129 -5.53 11.17 -28.24
C VAL A 129 -6.00 10.16 -27.20
N TRP A 130 -7.31 10.09 -26.99
CA TRP A 130 -7.94 9.15 -26.06
C TRP A 130 -8.87 8.17 -26.80
N VAL A 131 -8.73 6.87 -26.53
CA VAL A 131 -9.68 5.83 -26.96
C VAL A 131 -10.36 5.24 -25.72
N ASP A 132 -11.68 5.32 -25.63
CA ASP A 132 -12.48 4.71 -24.57
C ASP A 132 -13.26 3.52 -25.13
N VAL A 133 -12.83 2.31 -24.79
CA VAL A 133 -13.38 1.04 -25.29
C VAL A 133 -14.42 0.51 -24.32
N ARG A 134 -15.67 0.40 -24.78
CA ARG A 134 -16.80 0.03 -23.95
C ARG A 134 -17.51 -1.23 -24.44
N SER A 135 -18.00 -1.96 -23.45
CA SER A 135 -19.00 -3.00 -23.57
C SER A 135 -19.82 -2.87 -22.30
N PHE A 136 -21.05 -2.37 -22.41
CA PHE A 136 -21.81 -1.98 -21.23
C PHE A 136 -22.33 -3.18 -20.45
N LEU A 137 -22.58 -3.01 -19.15
CA LEU A 137 -22.93 -4.04 -18.19
C LEU A 137 -24.33 -3.84 -17.54
N PHE A 138 -25.09 -4.94 -17.50
CA PHE A 138 -26.14 -5.40 -16.56
C PHE A 138 -27.50 -4.69 -16.37
N HIS A 139 -28.45 -5.60 -16.15
CA HIS A 139 -29.87 -5.53 -15.80
C HIS A 139 -30.11 -5.17 -14.32
N THR A 140 -31.19 -4.43 -14.02
CA THR A 140 -31.75 -4.45 -12.67
C THR A 140 -33.27 -4.38 -12.68
N VAL A 141 -33.89 -5.54 -12.46
CA VAL A 141 -35.30 -5.77 -12.12
C VAL A 141 -35.62 -5.24 -10.72
N ILE A 142 -35.22 -4.02 -10.38
CA ILE A 142 -35.73 -3.36 -9.17
C ILE A 142 -36.98 -2.52 -9.50
N TRP A 143 -37.23 -2.22 -10.79
CA TRP A 143 -38.36 -1.39 -11.21
C TRP A 143 -39.49 -2.14 -11.92
N ASP A 144 -39.26 -3.30 -12.56
CA ASP A 144 -40.34 -4.07 -13.21
C ASP A 144 -41.45 -4.53 -12.23
N VAL A 145 -41.13 -4.69 -10.93
CA VAL A 145 -42.14 -5.01 -9.91
C VAL A 145 -42.91 -3.75 -9.46
N ALA A 146 -42.39 -2.55 -9.74
CA ALA A 146 -43.05 -1.28 -9.45
C ALA A 146 -43.91 -0.78 -10.63
N ASP A 147 -43.66 -1.24 -11.85
CA ASP A 147 -44.41 -0.83 -13.05
C ASP A 147 -45.71 -1.63 -13.27
N ASN A 148 -45.99 -2.65 -12.44
CA ASN A 148 -47.23 -3.45 -12.48
C ASN A 148 -48.28 -3.03 -11.43
N VAL A 149 -48.21 -1.80 -10.89
CA VAL A 149 -49.26 -1.26 -10.01
C VAL A 149 -49.82 0.05 -10.58
N ASP A 150 -51.08 -0.03 -10.95
CA ASP A 150 -51.86 0.95 -11.71
C ASP A 150 -52.28 2.18 -10.85
N TRP A 151 -51.33 3.08 -10.54
CA TRP A 151 -51.65 4.34 -9.83
C TRP A 151 -51.10 5.63 -10.48
N ARG A 152 -50.54 5.57 -11.70
CA ARG A 152 -49.93 6.75 -12.34
C ARG A 152 -50.90 7.53 -13.24
N ARG A 153 -51.61 8.51 -12.65
CA ARG A 153 -52.03 9.70 -13.42
C ARG A 153 -51.70 11.06 -12.80
N ASP A 154 -51.47 11.17 -11.49
CA ASP A 154 -51.30 12.52 -10.88
C ASP A 154 -49.94 12.81 -10.21
N TRP A 155 -49.00 11.87 -10.16
CA TRP A 155 -47.71 12.09 -9.48
C TRP A 155 -46.50 12.32 -10.38
N VAL A 156 -46.63 12.11 -11.70
CA VAL A 156 -45.49 12.11 -12.64
C VAL A 156 -45.15 13.52 -13.17
N SER A 157 -46.09 14.46 -13.19
CA SER A 157 -45.85 15.79 -13.78
C SER A 157 -45.08 16.78 -12.90
N THR A 158 -45.04 16.58 -11.57
CA THR A 158 -44.47 17.57 -10.63
C THR A 158 -43.01 17.31 -10.29
N ILE A 159 -42.47 16.10 -10.52
CA ILE A 159 -41.07 15.74 -10.23
C ILE A 159 -40.16 15.83 -11.47
N GLU A 160 -40.71 16.03 -12.67
CA GLU A 160 -39.95 15.98 -13.92
C GLU A 160 -39.09 17.23 -14.22
N SER A 161 -39.38 18.42 -13.66
CA SER A 161 -38.64 19.64 -14.06
C SER A 161 -37.47 20.04 -13.14
N GLN A 162 -37.49 19.70 -11.84
CA GLN A 162 -36.44 20.11 -10.89
C GLN A 162 -35.50 18.98 -10.45
N CYS A 163 -35.93 17.72 -10.45
CA CYS A 163 -35.03 16.60 -10.15
C CYS A 163 -34.13 16.22 -11.34
N TRP A 164 -34.51 16.60 -12.57
CA TRP A 164 -33.77 16.15 -13.74
C TRP A 164 -32.42 16.83 -13.93
N SER A 165 -32.24 18.06 -13.44
CA SER A 165 -30.99 18.82 -13.54
C SER A 165 -29.93 18.44 -12.50
N ALA A 166 -30.34 17.89 -11.35
CA ALA A 166 -29.43 17.46 -10.29
C ALA A 166 -28.99 15.98 -10.44
N LEU A 167 -29.83 15.13 -11.05
CA LEU A 167 -29.55 13.71 -11.32
C LEU A 167 -28.81 13.45 -12.65
N THR A 168 -28.55 14.50 -13.45
CA THR A 168 -27.83 14.43 -14.74
C THR A 168 -26.34 14.74 -14.64
N ARG A 169 -25.82 15.12 -13.47
CA ARG A 169 -24.46 15.69 -13.30
C ARG A 169 -23.28 14.70 -13.33
N TYR A 170 -23.51 13.40 -13.50
CA TYR A 170 -22.47 12.37 -13.44
C TYR A 170 -22.79 11.18 -14.37
N ARG A 171 -22.53 11.28 -15.68
CA ARG A 171 -22.80 10.17 -16.62
C ARG A 171 -21.63 9.93 -17.57
N TYR A 172 -21.16 8.69 -17.75
CA TYR A 172 -20.08 8.27 -18.69
C TYR A 172 -18.62 8.60 -18.31
N ASN A 173 -17.65 7.78 -18.77
CA ASN A 173 -16.21 7.99 -18.51
C ASN A 173 -15.73 9.33 -19.09
N ILE A 174 -16.14 9.64 -20.33
CA ILE A 174 -15.73 10.86 -21.04
C ILE A 174 -16.23 12.10 -20.29
N GLU A 175 -17.48 12.12 -19.80
CA GLU A 175 -17.97 13.21 -18.96
C GLU A 175 -17.24 13.26 -17.61
N ALA A 176 -17.11 12.12 -16.93
CA ALA A 176 -16.47 12.03 -15.63
C ALA A 176 -14.99 12.46 -15.67
N MET A 177 -14.31 12.27 -16.79
CA MET A 177 -12.96 12.77 -17.01
C MET A 177 -12.88 14.30 -16.86
N SER A 178 -13.95 15.04 -17.15
CA SER A 178 -13.98 16.50 -17.00
C SER A 178 -13.80 16.97 -15.55
N ALA A 179 -14.02 16.11 -14.56
CA ALA A 179 -13.70 16.40 -13.16
C ALA A 179 -12.18 16.42 -12.89
N PHE A 180 -11.39 15.82 -13.78
CA PHE A 180 -9.93 15.67 -13.64
C PHE A 180 -9.14 16.43 -14.71
N LEU A 181 -9.60 16.40 -15.97
CA LEU A 181 -8.99 17.03 -17.14
C LEU A 181 -10.07 17.61 -18.07
N PRO A 182 -9.94 18.86 -18.56
CA PRO A 182 -10.90 19.45 -19.49
C PRO A 182 -10.86 18.70 -20.83
N VAL A 183 -11.93 17.98 -21.17
CA VAL A 183 -11.92 17.03 -22.30
C VAL A 183 -11.71 17.73 -23.65
N ASN A 184 -12.33 18.88 -23.84
CA ASN A 184 -12.27 19.69 -25.06
C ASN A 184 -10.94 20.42 -25.26
N GLU A 185 -10.15 20.63 -24.20
CA GLU A 185 -8.89 21.38 -24.22
C GLU A 185 -7.67 20.49 -24.09
N PHE A 186 -7.76 19.42 -23.30
CA PHE A 186 -6.63 18.53 -23.03
C PHE A 186 -6.41 17.52 -24.16
N PHE A 187 -7.49 16.99 -24.74
CA PHE A 187 -7.42 16.00 -25.80
C PHE A 187 -7.65 16.63 -27.17
N SER A 188 -6.76 16.34 -28.12
CA SER A 188 -6.98 16.70 -29.53
C SER A 188 -8.14 15.93 -30.12
N HIS A 189 -8.32 14.67 -29.70
CA HIS A 189 -9.44 13.84 -30.11
C HIS A 189 -9.75 12.74 -29.09
N VAL A 190 -11.02 12.38 -28.98
CA VAL A 190 -11.52 11.27 -28.16
C VAL A 190 -12.37 10.34 -29.01
N TYR A 191 -12.05 9.05 -29.04
CA TYR A 191 -12.83 8.02 -29.71
C TYR A 191 -13.59 7.20 -28.67
N LEU A 192 -14.91 7.21 -28.74
CA LEU A 192 -15.77 6.28 -28.01
C LEU A 192 -16.07 5.08 -28.92
N VAL A 193 -15.65 3.88 -28.52
CA VAL A 193 -15.89 2.63 -29.26
C VAL A 193 -16.89 1.78 -28.49
N ASP A 194 -18.02 1.45 -29.11
CA ASP A 194 -19.06 0.61 -28.51
C ASP A 194 -19.76 -0.28 -29.55
N LEU A 195 -20.25 -1.45 -29.12
CA LEU A 195 -20.92 -2.40 -30.01
C LEU A 195 -22.43 -2.13 -30.16
N SER A 196 -23.05 -1.39 -29.23
CA SER A 196 -24.51 -1.13 -29.23
C SER A 196 -24.88 0.14 -30.00
N PRO A 197 -25.70 0.04 -31.06
CA PRO A 197 -26.20 1.19 -31.80
C PRO A 197 -27.03 2.16 -30.94
N SER A 198 -27.92 1.64 -30.08
CA SER A 198 -28.77 2.47 -29.22
C SER A 198 -27.94 3.31 -28.24
N LEU A 199 -26.92 2.71 -27.62
CA LEU A 199 -26.03 3.43 -26.71
C LEU A 199 -25.14 4.44 -27.45
N CYS A 200 -24.70 4.11 -28.66
CA CYS A 200 -23.97 5.06 -29.51
C CYS A 200 -24.82 6.30 -29.84
N GLN A 201 -26.11 6.12 -30.15
CA GLN A 201 -27.01 7.23 -30.40
C GLN A 201 -27.15 8.14 -29.16
N VAL A 202 -27.41 7.55 -27.99
CA VAL A 202 -27.48 8.30 -26.73
C VAL A 202 -26.18 9.04 -26.44
N ALA A 203 -25.03 8.46 -26.74
CA ALA A 203 -23.74 9.12 -26.58
C ALA A 203 -23.57 10.33 -27.51
N ARG A 204 -23.98 10.23 -28.78
CA ARG A 204 -23.94 11.34 -29.74
C ARG A 204 -24.80 12.51 -29.28
N GLU A 205 -26.06 12.26 -28.94
CA GLU A 205 -26.98 13.28 -28.43
C GLU A 205 -26.42 13.97 -27.16
N ARG A 206 -25.75 13.20 -26.29
CA ARG A 206 -25.09 13.75 -25.10
C ARG A 206 -23.92 14.67 -25.45
N PHE A 207 -23.03 14.26 -26.36
CA PHE A 207 -21.86 15.06 -26.73
C PHE A 207 -22.23 16.30 -27.55
N GLU A 208 -23.26 16.22 -28.38
CA GLU A 208 -23.85 17.37 -29.07
C GLU A 208 -24.37 18.40 -28.07
N ARG A 209 -25.13 17.95 -27.05
CA ARG A 209 -25.63 18.81 -25.97
C ARG A 209 -24.51 19.45 -25.14
N LEU A 210 -23.39 18.76 -24.95
CA LEU A 210 -22.21 19.28 -24.26
C LEU A 210 -21.34 20.18 -25.16
N GLY A 211 -21.63 20.24 -26.47
CA GLY A 211 -20.89 21.04 -27.45
C GLY A 211 -19.50 20.49 -27.79
N TRP A 212 -19.21 19.22 -27.51
CA TRP A 212 -17.90 18.63 -27.73
C TRP A 212 -17.72 18.18 -29.18
N LYS A 213 -16.87 18.89 -29.92
CA LYS A 213 -16.58 18.63 -31.34
C LYS A 213 -15.39 17.69 -31.56
N ASN A 214 -14.60 17.44 -30.52
CA ASN A 214 -13.41 16.59 -30.56
C ASN A 214 -13.70 15.14 -30.13
N VAL A 215 -14.97 14.73 -30.06
CA VAL A 215 -15.38 13.39 -29.63
C VAL A 215 -16.12 12.67 -30.76
N SER A 216 -15.62 11.51 -31.16
CA SER A 216 -16.24 10.66 -32.19
C SER A 216 -16.83 9.40 -31.58
N VAL A 217 -18.08 9.08 -31.91
CA VAL A 217 -18.76 7.85 -31.48
C VAL A 217 -18.76 6.81 -32.60
N VAL A 218 -18.00 5.75 -32.38
CA VAL A 218 -17.76 4.65 -33.32
C VAL A 218 -18.55 3.41 -32.86
N CYS A 219 -19.60 3.08 -33.60
CA CYS A 219 -20.42 1.90 -33.35
C CYS A 219 -19.77 0.69 -34.03
N GLN A 220 -18.86 0.01 -33.35
CA GLN A 220 -18.03 -1.04 -33.92
C GLN A 220 -17.55 -2.01 -32.83
N ASP A 221 -17.31 -3.26 -33.22
CA ASP A 221 -16.60 -4.22 -32.36
C ASP A 221 -15.16 -3.75 -32.07
N ALA A 222 -14.83 -3.67 -30.78
CA ALA A 222 -13.51 -3.26 -30.29
C ALA A 222 -12.33 -4.04 -30.92
N ARG A 223 -12.54 -5.31 -31.29
CA ARG A 223 -11.51 -6.15 -31.95
C ARG A 223 -11.08 -5.57 -33.31
N SER A 224 -12.03 -4.97 -34.00
CA SER A 224 -11.86 -4.45 -35.36
C SER A 224 -11.50 -2.96 -35.42
N PHE A 225 -11.58 -2.26 -34.29
CA PHE A 225 -11.31 -0.83 -34.25
C PHE A 225 -9.84 -0.53 -34.54
N ARG A 226 -9.60 0.49 -35.37
CA ARG A 226 -8.28 1.06 -35.67
C ARG A 226 -8.40 2.58 -35.63
N LEU A 227 -7.32 3.26 -35.24
CA LEU A 227 -7.29 4.72 -35.32
C LEU A 227 -7.32 5.14 -36.80
N PRO A 228 -8.11 6.18 -37.16
CA PRO A 228 -8.10 6.71 -38.52
C PRO A 228 -6.70 7.15 -38.93
N GLU A 229 -6.31 6.85 -40.18
CA GLU A 229 -5.07 7.39 -40.74
C GLU A 229 -5.18 8.92 -40.79
N ALA A 230 -4.11 9.61 -40.39
CA ALA A 230 -4.13 11.07 -40.30
C ALA A 230 -3.98 11.68 -41.71
N ASP A 231 -5.09 11.83 -42.43
CA ASP A 231 -5.15 12.37 -43.80
C ASP A 231 -4.72 13.85 -43.96
N SER A 232 -4.06 14.48 -42.97
CA SER A 232 -3.66 15.89 -43.05
C SER A 232 -2.61 16.30 -42.01
N VAL A 233 -1.43 15.66 -41.98
CA VAL A 233 -0.30 16.16 -41.19
C VAL A 233 0.72 16.81 -42.11
N ASP A 234 1.04 18.08 -41.86
CA ASP A 234 2.20 18.78 -42.44
C ASP A 234 3.42 17.84 -42.35
N PRO A 235 4.12 17.54 -43.46
CA PRO A 235 5.27 16.62 -43.47
C PRO A 235 6.41 17.02 -42.50
N ARG A 236 6.33 18.21 -41.89
CA ARG A 236 7.23 18.71 -40.84
C ARG A 236 6.82 18.32 -39.40
N MET A 237 5.61 17.82 -39.17
CA MET A 237 5.15 17.36 -37.84
C MET A 237 5.27 15.83 -37.71
N LYS A 238 6.37 15.37 -37.10
CA LYS A 238 6.52 13.97 -36.66
C LYS A 238 5.58 13.67 -35.48
N SER A 239 4.30 13.37 -35.73
CA SER A 239 3.43 12.77 -34.71
C SER A 239 3.50 11.25 -34.80
N THR A 240 3.97 10.58 -33.74
CA THR A 240 3.94 9.12 -33.65
C THR A 240 2.48 8.65 -33.68
N PRO A 241 2.10 7.72 -34.56
CA PRO A 241 0.74 7.18 -34.60
C PRO A 241 0.41 6.44 -33.28
N GLY A 242 -0.84 6.55 -32.81
CA GLY A 242 -1.33 5.87 -31.61
C GLY A 242 -2.11 6.77 -30.65
N ALA A 243 -2.69 6.18 -29.61
CA ALA A 243 -3.38 6.85 -28.51
C ALA A 243 -2.44 7.11 -27.32
N ASP A 244 -2.61 8.25 -26.65
CA ASP A 244 -1.91 8.57 -25.40
C ASP A 244 -2.63 7.99 -24.18
N LEU A 245 -3.94 7.79 -24.30
CA LEU A 245 -4.78 7.16 -23.29
C LEU A 245 -5.68 6.11 -23.94
N ILE A 246 -5.74 4.92 -23.36
CA ILE A 246 -6.80 3.96 -23.62
C ILE A 246 -7.51 3.67 -22.30
N THR A 247 -8.84 3.66 -22.29
CA THR A 247 -9.62 3.25 -21.11
C THR A 247 -10.61 2.13 -21.40
N MET A 248 -10.78 1.24 -20.43
CA MET A 248 -11.75 0.16 -20.41
C MET A 248 -12.43 0.13 -19.04
N SER A 249 -13.73 0.40 -18.98
CA SER A 249 -14.49 0.33 -17.72
C SER A 249 -15.60 -0.71 -17.84
N TYR A 250 -15.46 -1.82 -17.11
CA TYR A 250 -16.41 -2.93 -17.06
C TYR A 250 -16.73 -3.51 -18.43
N SER A 251 -15.75 -3.49 -19.33
CA SER A 251 -15.89 -3.94 -20.71
C SER A 251 -15.15 -5.24 -20.99
N LEU A 252 -14.04 -5.51 -20.31
CA LEU A 252 -13.25 -6.71 -20.54
C LEU A 252 -13.96 -7.98 -20.06
N SER A 253 -14.71 -7.91 -18.94
CA SER A 253 -15.54 -9.03 -18.45
C SER A 253 -16.70 -9.39 -19.39
N MET A 254 -17.10 -8.46 -20.25
CA MET A 254 -18.17 -8.65 -21.23
C MET A 254 -17.69 -9.24 -22.55
N ILE A 255 -16.43 -9.04 -22.95
CA ILE A 255 -15.95 -9.47 -24.27
C ILE A 255 -15.57 -10.96 -24.23
N PRO A 256 -16.22 -11.87 -24.97
CA PRO A 256 -15.90 -13.30 -24.93
C PRO A 256 -14.46 -13.56 -25.40
N ASP A 257 -14.11 -13.05 -26.59
CA ASP A 257 -12.78 -13.20 -27.21
C ASP A 257 -11.79 -12.10 -26.77
N TYR A 258 -11.68 -11.88 -25.46
CA TYR A 258 -10.92 -10.76 -24.90
C TYR A 258 -9.43 -10.77 -25.25
N TYR A 259 -8.83 -11.93 -25.52
CA TYR A 259 -7.44 -12.04 -25.99
C TYR A 259 -7.19 -11.16 -27.20
N SER A 260 -8.04 -11.24 -28.22
CA SER A 260 -7.89 -10.45 -29.46
C SER A 260 -7.92 -8.94 -29.23
N VAL A 261 -8.74 -8.48 -28.27
CA VAL A 261 -8.80 -7.07 -27.88
C VAL A 261 -7.52 -6.69 -27.17
N VAL A 262 -7.13 -7.41 -26.11
CA VAL A 262 -5.91 -7.14 -25.33
C VAL A 262 -4.66 -7.19 -26.23
N ASP A 263 -4.63 -8.07 -27.23
CA ASP A 263 -3.52 -8.22 -28.18
C ASP A 263 -3.40 -7.05 -29.16
N SER A 264 -4.52 -6.41 -29.50
CA SER A 264 -4.55 -5.25 -30.39
C SER A 264 -4.16 -3.94 -29.69
N LEU A 265 -4.36 -3.85 -28.37
CA LEU A 265 -4.14 -2.63 -27.60
C LEU A 265 -2.68 -2.11 -27.67
N PRO A 266 -1.61 -2.92 -27.65
CA PRO A 266 -0.25 -2.43 -27.81
C PRO A 266 0.03 -1.75 -29.15
N ALA A 267 -0.66 -2.14 -30.22
CA ALA A 267 -0.53 -1.46 -31.51
C ALA A 267 -1.30 -0.13 -31.54
N LEU A 268 -2.36 -0.01 -30.73
CA LEU A 268 -3.14 1.23 -30.59
C LEU A 268 -2.51 2.23 -29.62
N LEU A 269 -1.75 1.76 -28.63
CA LEU A 269 -1.17 2.60 -27.57
C LEU A 269 0.23 3.10 -27.96
N LYS A 270 0.49 4.40 -27.83
CA LYS A 270 1.85 4.94 -28.01
C LYS A 270 2.84 4.33 -27.01
N PRO A 271 4.16 4.34 -27.30
CA PRO A 271 5.21 3.92 -26.35
C PRO A 271 5.11 4.58 -24.97
N SER A 272 4.76 5.86 -24.92
CA SER A 272 4.58 6.65 -23.68
C SER A 272 3.14 6.66 -23.16
N GLY A 273 2.22 5.96 -23.83
CA GLY A 273 0.80 5.97 -23.54
C GLY A 273 0.43 5.21 -22.26
N VAL A 274 -0.74 5.54 -21.72
CA VAL A 274 -1.28 4.96 -20.50
C VAL A 274 -2.55 4.16 -20.81
N LEU A 275 -2.69 2.98 -20.20
CA LEU A 275 -3.88 2.14 -20.27
C LEU A 275 -4.57 2.11 -18.91
N GLY A 276 -5.84 2.52 -18.84
CA GLY A 276 -6.67 2.44 -17.63
C GLY A 276 -7.76 1.37 -17.77
N VAL A 277 -7.78 0.38 -16.89
CA VAL A 277 -8.81 -0.66 -16.85
C VAL A 277 -9.45 -0.70 -15.47
N CYS A 278 -10.77 -0.74 -15.40
CA CYS A 278 -11.52 -1.03 -14.19
C CYS A 278 -12.53 -2.12 -14.48
N ASP A 279 -12.44 -3.29 -13.85
CA ASP A 279 -13.34 -4.40 -14.15
C ASP A 279 -13.56 -5.34 -12.96
N PHE A 280 -14.48 -6.28 -13.10
CA PHE A 280 -14.71 -7.34 -12.12
C PHE A 280 -13.66 -8.44 -12.24
N TYR A 281 -13.47 -9.17 -11.14
CA TYR A 281 -12.59 -10.31 -11.12
C TYR A 281 -12.98 -11.30 -10.01
N VAL A 282 -12.53 -12.53 -10.14
CA VAL A 282 -12.55 -13.54 -9.08
C VAL A 282 -11.24 -14.28 -9.16
N GLN A 283 -10.49 -14.39 -8.06
CA GLN A 283 -9.14 -14.95 -8.11
C GLN A 283 -8.78 -15.71 -6.83
N SER A 284 -8.10 -16.85 -6.98
CA SER A 284 -7.51 -17.57 -5.85
C SER A 284 -6.14 -17.00 -5.50
N ILE A 285 -5.75 -17.09 -4.23
CA ILE A 285 -4.40 -16.68 -3.82
C ILE A 285 -3.33 -17.59 -4.42
N VAL A 286 -3.68 -18.87 -4.62
CA VAL A 286 -2.81 -19.90 -5.23
C VAL A 286 -2.42 -19.51 -6.66
N ASP A 287 -3.32 -18.85 -7.39
CA ASP A 287 -3.09 -18.48 -8.80
C ASP A 287 -2.12 -17.28 -8.94
N VAL A 288 -1.99 -16.48 -7.89
CA VAL A 288 -1.22 -15.22 -7.88
C VAL A 288 0.10 -15.36 -7.13
N SER A 289 0.22 -16.29 -6.18
CA SER A 289 1.33 -16.32 -5.24
C SER A 289 2.71 -16.55 -5.87
N SER A 290 2.76 -17.08 -7.09
CA SER A 290 3.98 -17.29 -7.87
C SER A 290 4.40 -16.08 -8.73
N ARG A 291 3.62 -15.01 -8.77
CA ARG A 291 3.83 -13.88 -9.70
C ARG A 291 4.46 -12.68 -9.00
N ASN A 292 5.58 -12.20 -9.54
CA ASN A 292 6.36 -11.07 -9.04
C ASN A 292 6.19 -9.77 -9.87
N TYR A 293 5.45 -9.82 -10.98
CA TYR A 293 5.26 -8.70 -11.91
C TYR A 293 3.96 -7.93 -11.73
N THR A 294 3.09 -8.40 -10.82
CA THR A 294 1.82 -7.73 -10.52
C THR A 294 2.02 -6.49 -9.62
N GLY A 295 1.02 -5.62 -9.56
CA GLY A 295 0.97 -4.48 -8.62
C GLY A 295 -0.22 -4.58 -7.67
N GLY A 296 -0.04 -4.25 -6.39
CA GLY A 296 -1.12 -4.25 -5.38
C GLY A 296 -1.72 -5.65 -5.14
N ALA A 297 -1.10 -6.42 -4.23
CA ALA A 297 -1.39 -7.86 -4.09
C ALA A 297 -2.31 -8.22 -2.91
N PHE A 298 -2.34 -7.41 -1.83
CA PHE A 298 -2.89 -7.86 -0.54
C PHE A 298 -4.35 -8.35 -0.58
N ASN A 299 -5.22 -7.72 -1.39
CA ASN A 299 -6.67 -7.94 -1.36
C ASN A 299 -7.22 -8.67 -2.61
N ARG A 300 -6.35 -9.36 -3.37
CA ARG A 300 -6.74 -10.08 -4.59
C ARG A 300 -7.53 -11.36 -4.28
N HIS A 301 -7.31 -11.99 -3.14
CA HIS A 301 -7.99 -13.24 -2.83
C HIS A 301 -9.51 -13.09 -2.70
N VAL A 302 -10.25 -13.95 -3.39
CA VAL A 302 -11.68 -14.19 -3.17
C VAL A 302 -11.80 -15.64 -2.69
N ASN A 303 -12.49 -15.89 -1.58
CA ASN A 303 -12.66 -17.25 -1.05
C ASN A 303 -13.50 -18.12 -2.01
N TRP A 304 -13.46 -19.46 -1.84
CA TRP A 304 -14.08 -20.39 -2.79
C TRP A 304 -15.58 -20.13 -2.98
N LEU A 305 -16.33 -19.94 -1.88
CA LEU A 305 -17.76 -19.64 -1.92
C LEU A 305 -18.05 -18.36 -2.72
N GLY A 306 -17.30 -17.29 -2.47
CA GLY A 306 -17.43 -16.03 -3.19
C GLY A 306 -17.11 -16.17 -4.67
N ARG A 307 -16.08 -16.96 -5.03
CA ARG A 307 -15.77 -17.19 -6.45
C ARG A 307 -16.89 -17.94 -7.17
N VAL A 308 -17.42 -19.00 -6.57
CA VAL A 308 -18.54 -19.76 -7.15
C VAL A 308 -19.79 -18.88 -7.27
N PHE A 309 -20.13 -18.17 -6.20
CA PHE A 309 -21.29 -17.30 -6.16
C PHE A 309 -21.23 -16.19 -7.21
N TRP A 310 -20.14 -15.40 -7.24
CA TRP A 310 -20.03 -14.30 -8.17
C TRP A 310 -19.93 -14.76 -9.63
N ARG A 311 -19.26 -15.87 -9.91
CA ARG A 311 -19.26 -16.45 -11.26
C ARG A 311 -20.67 -16.80 -11.71
N ALA A 312 -21.39 -17.59 -10.92
CA ALA A 312 -22.74 -18.01 -11.26
C ALA A 312 -23.69 -16.80 -11.43
N TRP A 313 -23.58 -15.81 -10.53
CA TRP A 313 -24.38 -14.59 -10.61
C TRP A 313 -24.19 -13.85 -11.93
N PHE A 314 -22.94 -13.58 -12.30
CA PHE A 314 -22.63 -12.77 -13.46
C PHE A 314 -22.82 -13.52 -14.78
N ASP A 315 -22.71 -14.85 -14.77
CA ASP A 315 -22.95 -15.70 -15.95
C ASP A 315 -24.41 -15.66 -16.42
N VAL A 316 -25.38 -15.41 -15.51
CA VAL A 316 -26.81 -15.22 -15.86
C VAL A 316 -26.99 -14.11 -16.91
N ASP A 317 -26.14 -13.07 -16.86
CA ASP A 317 -26.17 -11.93 -17.77
C ASP A 317 -25.01 -11.96 -18.78
N ARG A 318 -24.43 -13.15 -18.99
CA ARG A 318 -23.32 -13.40 -19.93
C ARG A 318 -22.07 -12.54 -19.64
N VAL A 319 -21.85 -12.21 -18.37
CA VAL A 319 -20.64 -11.53 -17.90
C VAL A 319 -19.69 -12.55 -17.32
N SER A 320 -18.56 -12.78 -17.97
CA SER A 320 -17.64 -13.82 -17.54
C SER A 320 -16.62 -13.28 -16.53
N LEU A 321 -16.84 -13.60 -15.25
CA LEU A 321 -15.88 -13.32 -14.18
C LEU A 321 -14.82 -14.42 -14.13
N GLU A 322 -13.71 -14.20 -14.83
CA GLU A 322 -12.56 -15.13 -14.83
C GLU A 322 -11.26 -14.43 -14.45
N ALA A 323 -10.43 -15.11 -13.64
CA ALA A 323 -9.11 -14.62 -13.24
C ALA A 323 -8.23 -14.31 -14.45
N ALA A 324 -8.33 -15.16 -15.49
CA ALA A 324 -7.51 -15.09 -16.69
C ALA A 324 -7.60 -13.74 -17.42
N ARG A 325 -8.72 -13.01 -17.32
CA ARG A 325 -8.89 -11.70 -17.96
C ARG A 325 -7.92 -10.65 -17.43
N ARG A 326 -7.85 -10.54 -16.10
CA ARG A 326 -6.89 -9.65 -15.42
C ARG A 326 -5.46 -10.16 -15.60
N ASP A 327 -5.28 -11.48 -15.51
CA ASP A 327 -3.95 -12.11 -15.61
C ASP A 327 -3.29 -11.86 -16.96
N TYR A 328 -4.07 -12.02 -18.03
CA TYR A 328 -3.60 -11.79 -19.38
C TYR A 328 -3.31 -10.31 -19.63
N LEU A 329 -4.15 -9.41 -19.11
CA LEU A 329 -3.89 -7.97 -19.14
C LEU A 329 -2.57 -7.62 -18.46
N GLU A 330 -2.34 -8.11 -17.23
CA GLU A 330 -1.09 -7.86 -16.48
C GLU A 330 0.13 -8.56 -17.11
N TYR A 331 -0.06 -9.62 -17.88
CA TYR A 331 1.01 -10.28 -18.65
C TYR A 331 1.40 -9.50 -19.93
N ARG A 332 0.43 -8.83 -20.56
CA ARG A 332 0.62 -8.09 -21.82
C ARG A 332 1.12 -6.67 -21.62
N PHE A 333 0.94 -6.09 -20.44
CA PHE A 333 1.29 -4.71 -20.12
C PHE A 333 2.19 -4.58 -18.89
N GLY A 334 3.01 -3.53 -18.85
CA GLY A 334 3.74 -3.15 -17.64
C GLY A 334 2.78 -2.52 -16.62
N THR A 335 2.82 -2.96 -15.36
CA THR A 335 1.92 -2.47 -14.31
C THR A 335 2.50 -1.21 -13.65
N VAL A 336 1.86 -0.05 -13.85
CA VAL A 336 2.26 1.21 -13.18
C VAL A 336 1.65 1.26 -11.78
N VAL A 337 0.32 1.20 -11.70
CA VAL A 337 -0.45 1.15 -10.45
C VAL A 337 -1.60 0.17 -10.62
N SER A 338 -1.84 -0.67 -9.64
CA SER A 338 -3.00 -1.55 -9.60
C SER A 338 -3.57 -1.60 -8.18
N ALA A 339 -4.90 -1.65 -8.11
CA ALA A 339 -5.66 -1.73 -6.88
C ALA A 339 -6.80 -2.74 -6.97
N SER A 340 -7.15 -3.37 -5.85
CA SER A 340 -8.24 -4.34 -5.76
C SER A 340 -9.17 -3.98 -4.60
N GLU A 341 -10.47 -3.96 -4.86
CA GLU A 341 -11.46 -3.42 -3.93
C GLU A 341 -12.75 -4.27 -3.95
N ARG A 342 -13.65 -3.98 -3.01
CA ARG A 342 -14.94 -4.68 -2.87
C ARG A 342 -16.08 -3.68 -2.77
N ASN A 343 -17.14 -3.90 -3.55
CA ASN A 343 -18.37 -3.13 -3.42
C ASN A 343 -19.32 -3.78 -2.41
N TYR A 344 -19.22 -3.39 -1.14
CA TYR A 344 -20.01 -3.97 -0.05
C TYR A 344 -21.49 -3.60 -0.06
N LEU A 345 -21.91 -2.56 -0.80
CA LEU A 345 -23.32 -2.18 -0.89
C LEU A 345 -24.21 -3.30 -1.45
N LEU A 346 -23.62 -4.20 -2.25
CA LEU A 346 -24.30 -5.29 -2.92
C LEU A 346 -23.65 -6.65 -2.62
N GLY A 347 -23.13 -6.84 -1.39
CA GLY A 347 -22.59 -8.14 -0.96
C GLY A 347 -21.09 -8.32 -1.13
N GLY A 348 -20.34 -7.27 -1.49
CA GLY A 348 -18.88 -7.32 -1.58
C GLY A 348 -18.38 -7.75 -2.95
N ILE A 349 -18.94 -7.17 -4.02
CA ILE A 349 -18.58 -7.52 -5.40
C ILE A 349 -17.11 -7.15 -5.66
N PRO A 350 -16.25 -8.10 -6.06
CA PRO A 350 -14.84 -7.87 -6.34
C PRO A 350 -14.60 -7.12 -7.65
N TYR A 351 -13.90 -5.99 -7.57
CA TYR A 351 -13.44 -5.24 -8.74
C TYR A 351 -11.98 -4.78 -8.57
N TYR A 352 -11.32 -4.53 -9.69
CA TYR A 352 -9.95 -4.02 -9.72
C TYR A 352 -9.85 -2.76 -10.55
N ILE A 353 -8.81 -1.99 -10.27
CA ILE A 353 -8.35 -0.86 -11.07
C ILE A 353 -6.92 -1.17 -11.49
N PHE A 354 -6.62 -1.01 -12.77
CA PHE A 354 -5.31 -1.25 -13.36
C PHE A 354 -4.93 -0.05 -14.21
N VAL A 355 -3.75 0.51 -13.94
CA VAL A 355 -3.09 1.52 -14.77
C VAL A 355 -1.81 0.89 -15.29
N GLY A 356 -1.74 0.72 -16.59
CA GLY A 356 -0.64 0.06 -17.28
C GLY A 356 0.02 0.94 -18.34
N CYS A 357 1.13 0.43 -18.85
CA CYS A 357 1.90 1.01 -19.95
C CYS A 357 2.44 -0.10 -20.85
N GLN A 358 3.10 0.27 -21.95
CA GLN A 358 3.76 -0.68 -22.84
C GLN A 358 4.77 -1.56 -22.07
N LYS A 359 4.69 -2.88 -22.27
CA LYS A 359 5.59 -3.85 -21.62
C LYS A 359 7.04 -3.73 -22.11
N ASP A 360 7.21 -3.38 -23.39
CA ASP A 360 8.46 -3.49 -24.15
C ASP A 360 9.41 -2.30 -24.02
N ILE A 361 9.39 -1.58 -22.90
CA ILE A 361 10.38 -0.53 -22.59
C ILE A 361 11.84 -1.06 -22.73
N THR A 362 12.03 -2.38 -22.75
CA THR A 362 13.31 -3.11 -22.82
C THR A 362 13.66 -3.80 -24.14
N SER A 363 12.82 -3.76 -25.18
CA SER A 363 13.22 -4.34 -26.49
C SER A 363 14.33 -3.54 -27.20
N SER A 364 14.66 -2.36 -26.66
CA SER A 364 15.75 -1.49 -27.09
C SER A 364 16.98 -1.62 -26.17
N GLN A 365 18.18 -1.42 -26.73
CA GLN A 365 19.46 -1.39 -26.00
C GLN A 365 19.42 -0.43 -24.79
N SER A 366 18.69 0.68 -24.91
CA SER A 366 18.45 1.66 -23.84
C SER A 366 17.73 1.11 -22.60
N GLY A 367 16.87 0.09 -22.74
CA GLY A 367 16.15 -0.47 -21.59
C GLY A 367 17.00 -1.41 -20.74
N ARG A 368 17.97 -2.13 -21.34
CA ARG A 368 18.97 -2.90 -20.59
C ARG A 368 19.90 -1.98 -19.81
N GLU A 369 20.36 -0.90 -20.44
CA GLU A 369 21.14 0.13 -19.77
C GLU A 369 20.39 0.78 -18.61
N ALA A 370 19.07 0.98 -18.73
CA ALA A 370 18.25 1.51 -17.64
C ALA A 370 18.20 0.56 -16.42
N ILE A 371 18.04 -0.75 -16.66
CA ILE A 371 18.07 -1.77 -15.61
C ILE A 371 19.43 -1.80 -14.91
N GLU A 372 20.52 -1.76 -15.67
CA GLU A 372 21.89 -1.75 -15.12
C GLU A 372 22.19 -0.47 -14.33
N LYS A 373 21.73 0.70 -14.81
CA LYS A 373 21.83 1.96 -14.06
C LYS A 373 21.07 1.92 -12.75
N LEU A 374 19.87 1.32 -12.75
CA LEU A 374 19.08 1.15 -11.54
C LEU A 374 19.78 0.22 -10.56
N ASP A 375 20.26 -0.94 -11.03
CA ASP A 375 21.01 -1.91 -10.22
C ASP A 375 22.24 -1.28 -9.57
N ALA A 376 23.07 -0.59 -10.36
CA ALA A 376 24.23 0.14 -9.88
C ALA A 376 23.86 1.16 -8.79
N SER A 377 22.74 1.86 -8.96
CA SER A 377 22.26 2.82 -7.97
C SER A 377 21.74 2.17 -6.67
N PHE A 378 21.29 0.92 -6.73
CA PHE A 378 20.78 0.17 -5.58
C PHE A 378 21.90 -0.51 -4.79
N THR A 379 22.99 -0.89 -5.46
CA THR A 379 24.11 -1.63 -4.88
C THR A 379 25.32 -0.76 -4.53
N GLU A 380 25.28 0.55 -4.80
CA GLU A 380 26.45 1.46 -4.72
C GLU A 380 27.58 1.13 -5.71
N SER A 381 27.31 0.35 -6.75
CA SER A 381 28.30 -0.03 -7.76
C SER A 381 28.51 1.12 -8.78
N PRO A 382 29.74 1.37 -9.25
CA PRO A 382 29.97 2.31 -10.36
C PRO A 382 29.32 1.79 -11.64
N TYR A 383 28.48 2.61 -12.27
CA TYR A 383 27.94 2.30 -13.59
C TYR A 383 29.03 2.50 -14.66
N LEU A 384 29.46 1.41 -15.31
CA LEU A 384 30.35 1.44 -16.47
C LEU A 384 29.49 1.42 -17.74
N ALA A 385 29.51 2.51 -18.51
CA ALA A 385 28.80 2.56 -19.79
C ALA A 385 29.49 1.61 -20.79
N PRO A 386 28.77 0.66 -21.43
CA PRO A 386 29.39 -0.32 -22.29
C PRO A 386 29.79 0.29 -23.65
N ALA A 387 31.08 0.56 -23.83
CA ALA A 387 31.68 0.70 -25.15
C ALA A 387 32.24 -0.67 -25.57
N ASN A 388 31.47 -1.43 -26.37
CA ASN A 388 31.80 -2.73 -27.02
C ASN A 388 31.20 -4.00 -26.38
N HIS A 389 29.91 -4.23 -26.68
CA HIS A 389 29.01 -5.13 -25.97
C HIS A 389 28.84 -6.55 -26.58
N ARG A 390 29.94 -7.25 -26.92
CA ARG A 390 29.85 -8.68 -27.29
C ARG A 390 30.95 -9.58 -26.74
N GLN A 391 32.16 -9.05 -26.50
CA GLN A 391 33.26 -9.83 -25.91
C GLN A 391 33.30 -9.73 -24.37
N GLU A 392 32.64 -8.73 -23.78
CA GLU A 392 32.55 -8.58 -22.31
C GLU A 392 31.39 -9.37 -21.70
N MET A 393 30.33 -9.69 -22.46
CA MET A 393 29.16 -10.42 -21.94
C MET A 393 29.49 -11.87 -21.53
N ASP A 394 30.34 -12.56 -22.28
CA ASP A 394 30.76 -13.93 -21.93
C ASP A 394 31.69 -13.94 -20.70
N LYS A 395 32.51 -12.90 -20.51
CA LYS A 395 33.28 -12.67 -19.29
C LYS A 395 32.42 -12.21 -18.10
N ALA A 396 31.36 -11.44 -18.35
CA ALA A 396 30.44 -10.96 -17.34
C ALA A 396 29.55 -12.08 -16.79
N ILE A 397 29.20 -13.09 -17.59
CA ILE A 397 28.47 -14.27 -17.10
C ILE A 397 29.33 -15.10 -16.13
N GLU A 398 30.65 -15.25 -16.39
CA GLU A 398 31.56 -15.91 -15.43
C GLU A 398 31.87 -15.04 -14.19
N LEU A 399 31.90 -13.71 -14.32
CA LEU A 399 32.04 -12.78 -13.18
C LEU A 399 30.75 -12.55 -12.40
N SER A 400 29.57 -12.80 -12.98
CA SER A 400 28.25 -12.58 -12.36
C SER A 400 28.01 -13.45 -11.12
N ALA A 401 28.76 -14.55 -10.97
CA ALA A 401 28.76 -15.35 -9.76
C ALA A 401 29.46 -14.67 -8.56
N GLN A 402 30.18 -13.56 -8.78
CA GLN A 402 30.90 -12.78 -7.77
C GLN A 402 30.41 -11.34 -7.62
N GLU A 403 29.49 -10.87 -8.48
CA GLU A 403 29.04 -9.47 -8.52
C GLU A 403 27.79 -9.23 -7.66
N VAL A 404 27.81 -8.18 -6.84
CA VAL A 404 26.70 -7.84 -5.94
C VAL A 404 25.53 -7.26 -6.76
N ARG A 405 24.39 -7.96 -6.79
CA ARG A 405 23.18 -7.55 -7.52
C ARG A 405 22.02 -7.21 -6.59
N SER A 406 21.13 -6.33 -7.03
CA SER A 406 19.90 -5.98 -6.32
C SER A 406 18.79 -7.03 -6.54
N LYS A 407 17.83 -7.10 -5.60
CA LYS A 407 16.64 -7.97 -5.77
C LYS A 407 15.79 -7.57 -6.98
N ALA A 408 15.76 -6.29 -7.30
CA ALA A 408 15.08 -5.77 -8.48
C ALA A 408 15.73 -6.34 -9.75
N TYR A 409 17.05 -6.33 -9.85
CA TYR A 409 17.80 -6.89 -10.98
C TYR A 409 17.60 -8.41 -11.11
N GLU A 410 17.76 -9.17 -10.03
CA GLU A 410 17.53 -10.63 -10.03
C GLU A 410 16.12 -10.97 -10.55
N SER A 411 15.11 -10.28 -10.02
CA SER A 411 13.71 -10.45 -10.45
C SER A 411 13.49 -10.08 -11.92
N ALA A 412 14.13 -8.99 -12.37
CA ALA A 412 14.09 -8.57 -13.77
C ALA A 412 14.71 -9.62 -14.70
N VAL A 413 15.88 -10.17 -14.37
CA VAL A 413 16.56 -11.21 -15.16
C VAL A 413 15.70 -12.46 -15.28
N ILE A 414 15.13 -12.94 -14.16
CA ILE A 414 14.24 -14.12 -14.14
C ILE A 414 13.02 -13.89 -15.04
N ASN A 415 12.40 -12.72 -14.94
CA ASN A 415 11.21 -12.39 -15.70
C ASN A 415 11.51 -12.27 -17.19
N LEU A 416 12.58 -11.56 -17.56
CA LEU A 416 13.00 -11.44 -18.96
C LEU A 416 13.34 -12.81 -19.57
N GLY A 417 14.05 -13.67 -18.82
CA GLY A 417 14.35 -15.04 -19.26
C GLY A 417 13.12 -15.92 -19.46
N SER A 418 12.01 -15.61 -18.77
CA SER A 418 10.73 -16.33 -18.85
C SER A 418 9.67 -15.60 -19.69
N ASN A 419 10.03 -14.54 -20.42
CA ASN A 419 9.12 -13.67 -21.17
C ASN A 419 7.95 -13.09 -20.34
N LEU A 420 8.18 -12.89 -19.04
CA LEU A 420 7.26 -12.23 -18.10
C LEU A 420 7.53 -10.72 -18.07
N PRO A 421 6.52 -9.88 -17.76
CA PRO A 421 6.75 -8.45 -17.51
C PRO A 421 7.72 -8.23 -16.35
N LEU A 422 8.36 -7.06 -16.31
CA LEU A 422 9.16 -6.69 -15.16
C LEU A 422 8.28 -6.48 -13.91
N PRO A 423 8.86 -6.51 -12.70
CA PRO A 423 8.17 -6.03 -11.50
C PRO A 423 7.57 -4.62 -11.68
N SER A 424 6.42 -4.37 -11.05
CA SER A 424 5.71 -3.08 -11.15
C SER A 424 6.59 -1.86 -10.77
N SER A 425 7.58 -2.04 -9.90
CA SER A 425 8.57 -1.01 -9.54
C SER A 425 9.41 -0.47 -10.70
N PHE A 426 9.52 -1.20 -11.81
CA PHE A 426 10.23 -0.76 -13.01
C PHE A 426 9.38 0.15 -13.92
N TYR A 427 8.06 0.10 -13.78
CA TYR A 427 7.13 0.88 -14.60
C TYR A 427 6.60 2.13 -13.88
N GLN A 428 6.99 2.33 -12.62
CA GLN A 428 6.63 3.51 -11.82
C GLN A 428 7.52 4.70 -12.16
N ASN A 429 6.98 5.91 -11.95
CA ASN A 429 7.70 7.15 -12.28
C ASN A 429 8.94 7.39 -11.40
N HIS A 430 8.98 6.77 -10.21
CA HIS A 430 10.08 6.89 -9.27
C HIS A 430 10.58 5.51 -8.85
N HIS A 431 11.89 5.40 -8.65
CA HIS A 431 12.56 4.13 -8.31
C HIS A 431 13.21 4.14 -6.91
N TYR A 432 12.75 4.99 -5.99
CA TYR A 432 13.25 4.94 -4.61
C TYR A 432 12.80 3.70 -3.85
N ARG A 433 11.61 3.12 -4.14
CA ARG A 433 11.14 1.88 -3.49
C ARG A 433 11.69 0.69 -4.26
N ILE A 434 12.58 -0.07 -3.63
CA ILE A 434 13.19 -1.24 -4.23
C ILE A 434 12.19 -2.41 -4.19
N PHE A 435 12.18 -3.21 -5.27
CA PHE A 435 11.34 -4.39 -5.37
C PHE A 435 11.53 -5.34 -4.19
N TYR A 436 10.42 -5.83 -3.64
CA TYR A 436 10.36 -6.88 -2.64
C TYR A 436 9.16 -7.78 -2.92
N ASN A 437 9.23 -9.03 -2.48
CA ASN A 437 8.11 -9.96 -2.57
C ASN A 437 7.24 -9.82 -1.32
N ASP A 438 6.08 -9.18 -1.44
CA ASP A 438 5.17 -8.86 -0.34
C ASP A 438 4.44 -10.09 0.25
N LEU A 439 4.53 -11.25 -0.41
CA LEU A 439 3.92 -12.50 0.04
C LEU A 439 4.79 -13.31 1.00
N LEU A 440 6.06 -12.95 1.17
CA LEU A 440 6.94 -13.69 2.09
C LEU A 440 6.43 -13.55 3.54
N PRO A 441 6.46 -14.64 4.34
CA PRO A 441 6.01 -14.63 5.73
C PRO A 441 6.62 -13.50 6.57
N LYS A 442 7.90 -13.20 6.33
CA LYS A 442 8.63 -12.12 7.02
C LYS A 442 8.04 -10.73 6.82
N HIS A 443 7.28 -10.49 5.74
CA HIS A 443 6.62 -9.22 5.47
C HIS A 443 5.15 -9.21 5.90
N THR A 444 4.48 -10.38 5.90
CA THR A 444 3.05 -10.49 6.24
C THR A 444 2.79 -10.64 7.75
N GLN A 445 3.81 -10.99 8.54
CA GLN A 445 3.72 -11.16 10.01
C GLN A 445 3.14 -9.95 10.76
N PHE A 446 3.22 -8.74 10.18
CA PHE A 446 2.74 -7.50 10.78
C PHE A 446 1.25 -7.21 10.55
N LYS A 447 0.52 -8.11 9.86
CA LYS A 447 -0.94 -8.00 9.64
C LYS A 447 -1.39 -6.64 9.07
N ASN A 448 -0.65 -6.11 8.10
CA ASN A 448 -0.89 -4.80 7.46
C ASN A 448 -0.91 -3.60 8.39
N GLU A 449 -0.14 -3.68 9.46
CA GLU A 449 -0.03 -2.61 10.42
C GLU A 449 1.41 -2.15 10.52
N TYR A 450 1.65 -0.85 10.42
CA TYR A 450 2.91 -0.28 10.87
C TYR A 450 2.91 -0.17 12.40
N ILE A 451 4.10 -0.21 13.00
CA ILE A 451 4.21 -0.18 14.47
C ILE A 451 4.13 1.27 14.97
N TYR A 452 4.83 2.18 14.29
CA TYR A 452 5.00 3.56 14.74
C TYR A 452 4.52 4.56 13.67
N ALA A 453 3.68 5.52 14.05
CA ALA A 453 3.24 6.60 13.16
C ALA A 453 4.23 7.78 13.10
N PHE A 454 5.24 7.78 13.97
CA PHE A 454 6.26 8.80 14.12
C PHE A 454 7.50 8.20 14.81
N ASN A 455 8.67 8.81 14.65
CA ASN A 455 9.92 8.36 15.25
C ASN A 455 10.02 8.71 16.73
N TRP A 456 10.70 7.86 17.49
CA TRP A 456 10.91 8.00 18.93
C TRP A 456 12.39 8.24 19.26
N GLU A 457 13.12 8.89 18.36
CA GLU A 457 14.55 9.19 18.48
C GLU A 457 14.81 10.65 18.11
N ASP A 458 15.63 11.36 18.88
CA ASP A 458 15.88 12.79 18.67
C ASP A 458 16.89 13.05 17.54
N PRO A 459 16.46 13.58 16.37
CA PRO A 459 17.39 13.83 15.27
C PRO A 459 18.37 14.99 15.57
N ARG A 460 18.10 15.86 16.55
CA ARG A 460 19.05 16.92 16.95
C ARG A 460 20.35 16.32 17.47
N VAL A 461 20.25 15.22 18.21
CA VAL A 461 21.42 14.51 18.73
C VAL A 461 22.15 13.81 17.59
N ASP A 462 21.42 13.22 16.65
CA ASP A 462 22.01 12.58 15.46
C ASP A 462 22.84 13.57 14.64
N HIS A 463 22.30 14.76 14.33
CA HIS A 463 23.05 15.77 13.57
C HIS A 463 24.35 16.19 14.26
N ARG A 464 24.31 16.35 15.59
CA ARG A 464 25.48 16.74 16.39
C ARG A 464 26.55 15.65 16.41
N LEU A 465 26.15 14.38 16.51
CA LEU A 465 27.07 13.24 16.61
C LEU A 465 27.60 12.78 15.24
N LEU A 466 26.73 12.75 14.24
CA LEU A 466 27.03 12.23 12.92
C LEU A 466 27.64 13.29 12.00
N ASN A 467 27.38 14.59 12.20
CA ASN A 467 27.90 15.65 11.34
C ASN A 467 27.75 15.33 9.83
N ILE A 468 26.51 15.03 9.40
CA ILE A 468 26.21 14.54 8.05
C ILE A 468 26.66 15.54 6.98
N GLN A 469 27.42 15.04 6.01
CA GLN A 469 27.98 15.76 4.86
C GLN A 469 27.33 15.31 3.54
N ARG A 470 27.66 15.99 2.44
CA ARG A 470 27.10 15.72 1.10
C ARG A 470 27.65 14.45 0.44
N ASP A 471 28.81 13.97 0.84
CA ASP A 471 29.43 12.74 0.33
C ASP A 471 28.97 11.49 1.11
N ASP A 472 28.26 11.67 2.22
CA ASP A 472 27.82 10.57 3.08
C ASP A 472 26.83 9.64 2.38
N VAL A 473 27.02 8.34 2.63
CA VAL A 473 26.06 7.28 2.32
C VAL A 473 25.62 6.65 3.63
N ILE A 474 24.35 6.86 3.92
CA ILE A 474 23.75 6.56 5.21
C ILE A 474 22.87 5.32 5.07
N LEU A 475 23.10 4.31 5.88
CA LEU A 475 22.14 3.23 6.14
C LEU A 475 21.36 3.58 7.41
N ALA A 476 20.03 3.57 7.39
CA ALA A 476 19.23 3.89 8.56
C ALA A 476 17.94 3.07 8.61
N ILE A 477 17.50 2.69 9.80
CA ILE A 477 16.18 2.07 9.99
C ILE A 477 15.09 3.08 9.61
N THR A 478 14.11 2.67 8.81
CA THR A 478 13.05 3.58 8.33
C THR A 478 12.20 4.08 9.47
N SER A 479 11.67 3.18 10.32
CA SER A 479 10.67 3.51 11.34
C SER A 479 9.51 4.28 10.68
N ALA A 480 9.07 5.43 11.21
CA ALA A 480 8.03 6.27 10.59
C ALA A 480 8.55 7.22 9.49
N GLY A 481 9.85 7.18 9.18
CA GLY A 481 10.49 7.97 8.14
C GLY A 481 10.86 9.41 8.54
N ASP A 482 10.63 9.83 9.79
CA ASP A 482 10.87 11.23 10.21
C ASP A 482 12.36 11.57 10.18
N ASN A 483 13.21 10.70 10.74
CA ASN A 483 14.65 10.90 10.76
C ASN A 483 15.27 10.78 9.36
N ILE A 484 14.71 9.92 8.50
CA ILE A 484 15.12 9.84 7.08
C ILE A 484 14.94 11.19 6.38
N LEU A 485 13.76 11.81 6.54
CA LEU A 485 13.50 13.15 6.00
C LEU A 485 14.39 14.21 6.63
N ASP A 486 14.75 14.05 7.91
CA ASP A 486 15.65 14.97 8.59
C ASP A 486 17.11 14.87 8.10
N TYR A 487 17.59 13.66 7.79
CA TYR A 487 18.91 13.44 7.19
C TYR A 487 18.96 13.96 5.75
N LEU A 488 17.90 13.75 4.94
CA LEU A 488 17.82 14.25 3.56
C LEU A 488 17.89 15.79 3.48
N GLN A 489 17.49 16.50 4.54
CA GLN A 489 17.70 17.95 4.63
C GLN A 489 19.18 18.36 4.72
N LYS A 490 20.13 17.44 4.87
CA LYS A 490 21.58 17.71 4.73
C LYS A 490 22.11 17.44 3.33
N SER A 491 21.27 16.92 2.43
CA SER A 491 21.63 16.54 1.06
C SER A 491 22.82 15.57 1.02
N PRO A 492 22.81 14.47 1.81
CA PRO A 492 23.82 13.42 1.67
C PRO A 492 23.74 12.80 0.28
N ARG A 493 24.81 12.12 -0.14
CA ARG A 493 24.88 11.44 -1.44
C ARG A 493 23.77 10.41 -1.56
N ARG A 494 23.52 9.67 -0.46
CA ARG A 494 22.49 8.64 -0.43
C ARG A 494 22.02 8.30 0.98
N VAL A 495 20.75 7.95 1.10
CA VAL A 495 20.14 7.38 2.31
C VAL A 495 19.43 6.09 1.94
N HIS A 496 19.91 4.97 2.47
CA HIS A 496 19.25 3.67 2.44
C HIS A 496 18.38 3.53 3.70
N ALA A 497 17.08 3.78 3.55
CA ALA A 497 16.07 3.52 4.57
C ALA A 497 15.70 2.03 4.54
N VAL A 498 15.80 1.33 5.67
CA VAL A 498 15.57 -0.11 5.76
C VAL A 498 14.51 -0.43 6.81
N ASP A 499 13.52 -1.23 6.43
CA ASP A 499 12.56 -1.78 7.38
C ASP A 499 12.04 -3.13 6.90
N LEU A 500 11.83 -4.06 7.83
CA LEU A 500 11.26 -5.36 7.51
C LEU A 500 9.75 -5.26 7.23
N ASN A 501 9.08 -4.31 7.89
CA ASN A 501 7.65 -4.08 7.79
C ASN A 501 7.33 -3.20 6.57
N PRO A 502 6.64 -3.72 5.54
CA PRO A 502 6.30 -2.94 4.36
C PRO A 502 5.50 -1.67 4.66
N ASN A 503 4.65 -1.71 5.71
CA ASN A 503 3.74 -0.62 6.07
C ASN A 503 4.48 0.60 6.64
N GLN A 504 5.61 0.38 7.32
CA GLN A 504 6.49 1.47 7.74
C GLN A 504 7.06 2.20 6.52
N ASN A 505 7.55 1.44 5.54
CA ASN A 505 8.04 2.02 4.30
C ASN A 505 6.91 2.67 3.46
N HIS A 506 5.66 2.17 3.51
CA HIS A 506 4.52 2.84 2.87
C HIS A 506 4.22 4.22 3.50
N LEU A 507 4.47 4.39 4.81
CA LEU A 507 4.35 5.69 5.48
C LEU A 507 5.45 6.66 5.04
N LEU A 508 6.69 6.20 4.92
CA LEU A 508 7.76 7.00 4.33
C LEU A 508 7.44 7.42 2.88
N GLU A 509 6.95 6.49 2.05
CA GLU A 509 6.53 6.79 0.68
C GLU A 509 5.41 7.84 0.63
N LEU A 510 4.42 7.76 1.53
CA LEU A 510 3.35 8.77 1.59
C LEU A 510 3.91 10.16 1.90
N LYS A 511 4.89 10.26 2.81
CA LYS A 511 5.54 11.54 3.13
C LYS A 511 6.31 12.08 1.93
N VAL A 512 7.12 11.24 1.28
CA VAL A 512 7.88 11.61 0.07
C VAL A 512 6.95 12.09 -1.04
N ALA A 513 5.90 11.32 -1.36
CA ALA A 513 4.90 11.68 -2.35
C ALA A 513 4.23 13.03 -2.03
N SER A 514 3.95 13.28 -0.74
CA SER A 514 3.33 14.53 -0.30
C SER A 514 4.26 15.73 -0.47
N PHE A 515 5.56 15.60 -0.20
CA PHE A 515 6.52 16.68 -0.46
C PHE A 515 6.70 16.96 -1.96
N ILE A 516 6.58 15.95 -2.81
CA ILE A 516 6.68 16.13 -4.27
C ILE A 516 5.42 16.82 -4.83
N ALA A 517 4.22 16.39 -4.42
CA ALA A 517 2.98 16.78 -5.10
C ALA A 517 2.13 17.86 -4.41
N LEU A 518 2.32 18.10 -3.11
CA LEU A 518 1.44 18.95 -2.29
C LEU A 518 2.17 20.16 -1.73
N GLY A 519 1.41 21.24 -1.51
CA GLY A 519 1.91 22.40 -0.77
C GLY A 519 1.92 22.17 0.74
N HIS A 520 2.70 22.99 1.47
CA HIS A 520 2.89 22.87 2.92
C HIS A 520 1.60 22.77 3.72
N ARG A 521 0.54 23.47 3.31
CA ARG A 521 -0.77 23.44 3.99
C ARG A 521 -1.33 22.02 4.07
N ASP A 522 -1.30 21.30 2.96
CA ASP A 522 -1.91 19.97 2.88
C ASP A 522 -0.98 18.92 3.51
N VAL A 523 0.35 19.08 3.37
CA VAL A 523 1.35 18.32 4.13
C VAL A 523 1.14 18.48 5.64
N TRP A 524 0.90 19.70 6.12
CA TRP A 524 0.65 20.00 7.53
C TRP A 524 -0.66 19.37 8.02
N LYS A 525 -1.71 19.37 7.21
CA LYS A 525 -2.95 18.67 7.60
C LYS A 525 -2.70 17.17 7.78
N ILE A 526 -2.08 16.53 6.78
CA ILE A 526 -1.83 15.08 6.78
C ILE A 526 -0.90 14.66 7.94
N PHE A 527 0.20 15.36 8.17
CA PHE A 527 1.26 14.95 9.13
C PHE A 527 1.48 15.90 10.31
N GLY A 528 0.86 17.08 10.33
CA GLY A 528 0.83 17.94 11.51
C GLY A 528 -0.39 17.62 12.37
N GLU A 529 -1.57 17.72 11.75
CA GLU A 529 -2.87 17.44 12.39
C GLU A 529 -3.24 15.95 12.36
N GLY A 530 -2.59 15.15 11.52
CA GLY A 530 -2.91 13.73 11.35
C GLY A 530 -4.22 13.48 10.61
N LYS A 531 -4.81 14.51 9.97
CA LYS A 531 -6.15 14.48 9.35
C LYS A 531 -6.23 15.32 8.09
N HIS A 532 -7.03 14.88 7.13
CA HIS A 532 -7.31 15.66 5.93
C HIS A 532 -8.62 15.18 5.30
N SER A 533 -9.65 16.04 5.25
CA SER A 533 -10.98 15.70 4.71
C SER A 533 -10.92 15.19 3.27
N ASP A 534 -10.06 15.80 2.45
CA ASP A 534 -9.94 15.49 1.03
C ASP A 534 -8.80 14.49 0.73
N PHE A 535 -8.29 13.77 1.74
CA PHE A 535 -7.13 12.88 1.58
C PHE A 535 -7.32 11.87 0.44
N ARG A 536 -8.49 11.24 0.34
CA ARG A 536 -8.77 10.27 -0.73
C ARG A 536 -8.65 10.90 -2.13
N GLN A 537 -9.15 12.12 -2.28
CA GLN A 537 -9.06 12.84 -3.55
C GLN A 537 -7.61 13.20 -3.88
N LEU A 538 -6.84 13.67 -2.90
CA LEU A 538 -5.41 13.95 -3.06
C LEU A 538 -4.62 12.68 -3.39
N LEU A 539 -4.94 11.57 -2.73
CA LEU A 539 -4.31 10.27 -2.97
C LEU A 539 -4.43 9.86 -4.43
N ILE A 540 -5.63 9.96 -5.01
CA ILE A 540 -5.90 9.58 -6.40
C ILE A 540 -5.32 10.61 -7.38
N SER A 541 -5.62 11.89 -7.19
CA SER A 541 -5.39 12.93 -8.21
C SER A 541 -4.01 13.59 -8.17
N ARG A 542 -3.26 13.45 -7.07
CA ARG A 542 -1.98 14.13 -6.85
C ARG A 542 -0.87 13.19 -6.38
N LEU A 543 -1.14 12.29 -5.44
CA LEU A 543 -0.11 11.45 -4.83
C LEU A 543 0.17 10.17 -5.61
N SER A 544 -0.83 9.60 -6.30
CA SER A 544 -0.71 8.32 -7.00
C SER A 544 0.43 8.21 -8.03
N PRO A 545 0.85 9.27 -8.76
CA PRO A 545 2.01 9.19 -9.65
C PRO A 545 3.34 9.03 -8.91
N HIS A 546 3.35 9.24 -7.60
CA HIS A 546 4.51 9.21 -6.74
C HIS A 546 4.42 8.12 -5.66
N LEU A 547 3.62 7.09 -5.87
CA LEU A 547 3.53 5.97 -4.92
C LEU A 547 3.80 4.68 -5.67
N SER A 548 4.46 3.74 -4.99
CA SER A 548 4.43 2.35 -5.44
C SER A 548 3.01 1.81 -5.42
N SER A 549 2.71 0.86 -6.30
CA SER A 549 1.40 0.22 -6.40
C SER A 549 0.93 -0.38 -5.06
N GLN A 550 1.86 -0.92 -4.27
CA GLN A 550 1.59 -1.47 -2.94
C GLN A 550 1.25 -0.35 -1.94
N ALA A 551 2.04 0.73 -1.90
CA ALA A 551 1.77 1.87 -1.03
C ALA A 551 0.43 2.54 -1.39
N PHE A 552 0.13 2.68 -2.69
CA PHE A 552 -1.14 3.22 -3.16
C PHE A 552 -2.34 2.38 -2.68
N GLN A 553 -2.31 1.05 -2.89
CA GLN A 553 -3.36 0.15 -2.39
C GLN A 553 -3.55 0.30 -0.88
N TYR A 554 -2.44 0.28 -0.12
CA TYR A 554 -2.47 0.42 1.33
C TYR A 554 -3.20 1.70 1.76
N TRP A 555 -2.80 2.85 1.21
CA TRP A 555 -3.41 4.14 1.58
C TRP A 555 -4.82 4.33 1.02
N LEU A 556 -5.18 3.62 -0.05
CA LEU A 556 -6.55 3.62 -0.59
C LEU A 556 -7.52 2.97 0.40
N GLU A 557 -7.15 1.82 0.97
CA GLU A 557 -7.91 1.10 2.00
C GLU A 557 -7.97 1.88 3.32
N HIS A 558 -6.86 2.56 3.66
CA HIS A 558 -6.70 3.29 4.91
C HIS A 558 -7.03 4.78 4.82
N ALA A 559 -7.63 5.25 3.71
CA ALA A 559 -7.97 6.66 3.52
C ALA A 559 -8.87 7.21 4.64
N HIS A 560 -9.71 6.36 5.23
CA HIS A 560 -10.62 6.69 6.33
C HIS A 560 -9.89 7.17 7.60
N ILE A 561 -8.61 6.83 7.79
CA ILE A 561 -7.79 7.31 8.91
C ILE A 561 -7.77 8.84 8.93
N PHE A 562 -7.64 9.46 7.77
CA PHE A 562 -7.50 10.91 7.61
C PHE A 562 -8.83 11.63 7.41
N THR A 563 -9.80 10.97 6.77
CA THR A 563 -11.07 11.61 6.34
C THR A 563 -12.21 11.47 7.35
N SER A 564 -12.18 10.42 8.19
CA SER A 564 -13.28 10.15 9.12
C SER A 564 -13.31 11.18 10.26
N SER A 565 -14.49 11.73 10.53
CA SER A 565 -14.74 12.58 11.71
C SER A 565 -14.59 11.81 13.03
N TYR A 566 -14.87 10.50 13.01
CA TYR A 566 -14.75 9.61 14.18
C TYR A 566 -13.33 9.11 14.42
N SER A 567 -12.48 9.09 13.38
CA SER A 567 -11.05 8.79 13.54
C SER A 567 -10.40 9.93 14.31
N ARG A 568 -9.40 9.63 15.15
CA ARG A 568 -8.53 10.65 15.76
C ARG A 568 -7.28 10.95 14.94
N GLY A 569 -7.21 10.40 13.72
CA GLY A 569 -6.15 10.67 12.76
C GLY A 569 -4.98 9.68 12.86
N LEU A 570 -3.93 10.00 12.11
CA LEU A 570 -2.71 9.19 11.94
C LEU A 570 -2.03 8.76 13.25
N TYR A 571 -2.10 9.57 14.30
CA TYR A 571 -1.36 9.32 15.53
C TYR A 571 -2.09 8.43 16.55
N GLU A 572 -3.32 8.01 16.23
CA GLU A 572 -4.04 6.97 16.97
C GLU A 572 -4.19 5.67 16.18
N THR A 573 -3.29 5.43 15.21
CA THR A 573 -3.20 4.20 14.41
C THR A 573 -1.83 3.52 14.58
N GLY A 574 -1.66 2.34 14.01
CA GLY A 574 -0.46 1.53 14.20
C GLY A 574 -0.32 0.93 15.61
N GLY A 575 0.74 0.17 15.86
CA GLY A 575 1.00 -0.47 17.16
C GLY A 575 1.00 0.49 18.35
N SER A 576 1.63 1.66 18.19
CA SER A 576 1.73 2.71 19.22
C SER A 576 0.37 3.22 19.73
N ARG A 577 -0.71 3.05 18.97
CA ARG A 577 -2.07 3.48 19.38
C ARG A 577 -2.48 2.91 20.72
N HIS A 578 -2.05 1.67 21.04
CA HIS A 578 -2.54 0.95 22.20
C HIS A 578 -2.03 1.61 23.49
N ALA A 579 -0.75 1.95 23.53
CA ALA A 579 -0.15 2.70 24.63
C ALA A 579 -0.77 4.11 24.76
N ILE A 580 -0.91 4.83 23.64
CA ILE A 580 -1.49 6.18 23.62
C ILE A 580 -2.93 6.17 24.13
N LYS A 581 -3.76 5.24 23.66
CA LYS A 581 -5.17 5.11 24.09
C LYS A 581 -5.29 4.73 25.56
N MET A 582 -4.43 3.83 26.05
CA MET A 582 -4.39 3.46 27.46
C MET A 582 -4.09 4.68 28.35
N VAL A 583 -3.02 5.42 28.05
CA VAL A 583 -2.62 6.59 28.84
C VAL A 583 -3.72 7.65 28.85
N ARG A 584 -4.34 7.93 27.70
CA ARG A 584 -5.48 8.86 27.63
C ARG A 584 -6.70 8.38 28.40
N TYR A 585 -7.00 7.08 28.33
CA TYR A 585 -8.09 6.50 29.09
C TYR A 585 -7.86 6.66 30.60
N LEU A 586 -6.64 6.46 31.08
CA LEU A 586 -6.27 6.71 32.47
C LEU A 586 -6.48 8.18 32.84
N PHE A 587 -6.02 9.13 32.02
CA PHE A 587 -6.25 10.54 32.29
C PHE A 587 -7.72 10.90 32.36
N LYS A 588 -8.57 10.28 31.54
CA LYS A 588 -10.01 10.47 31.59
C LYS A 588 -10.63 9.91 32.87
N VAL A 589 -10.28 8.67 33.24
CA VAL A 589 -10.84 8.00 34.43
C VAL A 589 -10.46 8.74 35.72
N PHE A 590 -9.24 9.26 35.81
CA PHE A 590 -8.74 9.99 36.98
C PHE A 590 -8.95 11.51 36.90
N GLY A 591 -9.69 12.02 35.90
CA GLY A 591 -10.01 13.45 35.79
C GLY A 591 -8.81 14.37 35.54
N LEU A 592 -7.73 13.85 34.95
CA LEU A 592 -6.48 14.58 34.70
C LEU A 592 -6.42 15.30 33.35
N GLU A 593 -7.45 15.20 32.51
CA GLU A 593 -7.47 15.82 31.16
C GLU A 593 -7.14 17.32 31.22
N GLY A 594 -7.69 18.06 32.19
CA GLY A 594 -7.39 19.48 32.38
C GLY A 594 -5.94 19.76 32.85
N GLN A 595 -5.32 18.85 33.62
CA GLN A 595 -3.90 19.01 34.00
C GLN A 595 -2.98 18.71 32.82
N VAL A 596 -3.31 17.70 32.01
CA VAL A 596 -2.57 17.36 30.79
C VAL A 596 -2.65 18.49 29.78
N GLN A 597 -3.81 19.12 29.64
CA GLN A 597 -3.98 20.31 28.81
C GLN A 597 -3.07 21.46 29.30
N LYS A 598 -3.10 21.78 30.61
CA LYS A 598 -2.20 22.79 31.19
C LYS A 598 -0.72 22.46 30.97
N LEU A 599 -0.33 21.19 31.08
CA LEU A 599 1.04 20.73 30.80
C LEU A 599 1.44 21.03 29.34
N CYS A 600 0.52 20.83 28.39
CA CYS A 600 0.75 21.09 26.97
C CYS A 600 0.66 22.58 26.60
N GLU A 601 0.12 23.43 27.47
CA GLU A 601 -0.02 24.87 27.28
C GLU A 601 1.01 25.69 28.08
N ALA A 602 1.72 25.06 29.03
CA ALA A 602 2.69 25.71 29.90
C ALA A 602 3.75 26.50 29.11
N GLN A 603 4.03 27.74 29.50
CA GLN A 603 5.00 28.60 28.79
C GLN A 603 6.41 28.51 29.38
N THR A 604 6.55 27.99 30.60
CA THR A 604 7.82 27.90 31.31
C THR A 604 8.02 26.54 31.96
N LEU A 605 9.28 26.16 32.20
CA LEU A 605 9.60 24.94 32.94
C LEU A 605 9.11 25.00 34.40
N ALA A 606 9.08 26.18 35.02
CA ALA A 606 8.57 26.34 36.38
C ALA A 606 7.10 25.93 36.48
N GLU A 607 6.26 26.48 35.61
CA GLU A 607 4.84 26.13 35.51
C GLU A 607 4.64 24.63 35.22
N GLN A 608 5.39 24.08 34.26
CA GLN A 608 5.34 22.66 33.92
C GLN A 608 5.67 21.76 35.14
N ARG A 609 6.69 22.14 35.92
CA ARG A 609 7.12 21.42 37.12
C ARG A 609 6.08 21.49 38.26
N GLU A 610 5.30 22.56 38.35
CA GLU A 610 4.20 22.67 39.32
C GLU A 610 3.02 21.74 38.98
N ILE A 611 2.79 21.48 37.68
CA ILE A 611 1.71 20.61 37.21
C ILE A 611 2.08 19.13 37.36
N TRP A 612 3.35 18.78 37.11
CA TRP A 612 3.81 17.39 37.01
C TRP A 612 3.44 16.47 38.18
N PRO A 613 3.57 16.87 39.47
CA PRO A 613 3.27 15.99 40.60
C PRO A 613 1.85 15.39 40.58
N ARG A 614 0.87 16.12 40.04
CA ARG A 614 -0.53 15.67 39.93
C ARG A 614 -0.72 14.62 38.85
N ILE A 615 0.02 14.71 37.76
CA ILE A 615 -0.01 13.74 36.66
C ILE A 615 0.81 12.50 37.04
N ARG A 616 2.00 12.74 37.61
CA ARG A 616 2.93 11.72 38.10
C ARG A 616 2.29 10.79 39.12
N SER A 617 1.46 11.31 40.03
CA SER A 617 0.81 10.49 41.08
C SER A 617 -0.07 9.37 40.52
N VAL A 618 -0.64 9.55 39.32
CA VAL A 618 -1.43 8.53 38.63
C VAL A 618 -0.55 7.66 37.74
N LEU A 619 0.26 8.27 36.88
CA LEU A 619 1.11 7.55 35.93
C LEU A 619 2.11 6.62 36.63
N MET A 620 2.72 7.08 37.73
CA MET A 620 3.73 6.34 38.48
C MET A 620 3.17 5.63 39.71
N SER A 621 1.84 5.50 39.82
CA SER A 621 1.22 4.83 40.97
C SER A 621 1.62 3.35 41.02
N LYS A 622 1.99 2.86 42.21
CA LYS A 622 2.36 1.44 42.43
C LYS A 622 1.29 0.46 41.94
N PRO A 623 -0.03 0.69 42.12
CA PRO A 623 -1.06 -0.20 41.59
C PRO A 623 -1.13 -0.25 40.06
N LEU A 624 -0.97 0.89 39.38
CA LEU A 624 -0.96 0.93 37.92
C LEU A 624 0.26 0.20 37.37
N HIS A 625 1.43 0.45 37.97
CA HIS A 625 2.66 -0.23 37.59
C HIS A 625 2.57 -1.75 37.83
N TRP A 626 1.99 -2.19 38.95
CA TRP A 626 1.74 -3.60 39.23
C TRP A 626 0.77 -4.24 38.22
N ALA A 627 -0.29 -3.54 37.81
CA ALA A 627 -1.22 -4.03 36.80
C ALA A 627 -0.57 -4.13 35.40
N VAL A 628 0.30 -3.17 35.04
CA VAL A 628 1.00 -3.11 33.74
C VAL A 628 2.16 -4.11 33.66
N VAL A 629 2.92 -4.30 34.74
CA VAL A 629 4.01 -5.29 34.82
C VAL A 629 3.47 -6.69 35.08
N GLY A 630 2.40 -6.83 35.86
CA GLY A 630 1.73 -8.11 36.12
C GLY A 630 1.01 -8.68 34.89
N THR A 631 0.71 -7.86 33.89
CA THR A 631 0.32 -8.29 32.56
C THR A 631 1.54 -8.28 31.62
N GLU A 632 2.47 -9.23 31.82
CA GLU A 632 3.64 -9.49 30.94
C GLU A 632 3.29 -9.59 29.44
N TRP A 633 2.00 -9.67 29.11
CA TRP A 633 1.47 -9.72 27.76
C TRP A 633 1.08 -8.34 27.16
N PHE A 634 0.54 -7.39 27.94
CA PHE A 634 -0.13 -6.20 27.40
C PHE A 634 0.84 -5.04 27.12
N ALA A 635 1.74 -4.70 28.03
CA ALA A 635 2.68 -3.60 27.86
C ALA A 635 3.70 -3.85 26.72
N TRP A 636 4.05 -5.11 26.50
CA TRP A 636 5.25 -5.49 25.75
C TRP A 636 4.98 -5.72 24.26
N LYS A 637 3.79 -6.24 23.92
CA LYS A 637 3.32 -6.30 22.53
C LYS A 637 2.78 -4.96 22.03
N ALA A 638 2.26 -4.11 22.93
CA ALA A 638 1.75 -2.78 22.59
C ALA A 638 2.84 -1.71 22.43
N ALA A 639 3.95 -1.82 23.18
CA ALA A 639 5.11 -0.93 23.06
C ALA A 639 6.17 -1.41 22.05
N GLY A 640 6.13 -2.70 21.66
CA GLY A 640 7.09 -3.28 20.69
C GLY A 640 8.45 -3.64 21.28
N VAL A 641 8.58 -3.70 22.62
CA VAL A 641 9.86 -3.93 23.32
C VAL A 641 10.11 -5.44 23.49
N PRO A 642 11.21 -6.00 22.96
CA PRO A 642 11.55 -7.41 23.11
C PRO A 642 11.99 -7.79 24.53
N ARG A 643 11.89 -9.09 24.85
CA ARG A 643 12.33 -9.65 26.14
C ARG A 643 13.81 -9.39 26.43
N ASN A 644 14.67 -9.48 25.42
CA ASN A 644 16.12 -9.29 25.58
C ASN A 644 16.45 -7.85 26.02
N GLN A 645 15.83 -6.85 25.40
CA GLN A 645 15.97 -5.45 25.80
C GLN A 645 15.46 -5.21 27.23
N ARG A 646 14.33 -5.82 27.64
CA ARG A 646 13.85 -5.79 29.04
C ARG A 646 14.88 -6.36 30.00
N ASN A 647 15.48 -7.50 29.67
CA ASN A 647 16.48 -8.15 30.52
C ASN A 647 17.70 -7.25 30.73
N MET A 648 18.11 -6.50 29.70
CA MET A 648 19.19 -5.51 29.81
C MET A 648 18.87 -4.40 30.82
N ILE A 649 17.63 -3.92 30.87
CA ILE A 649 17.19 -2.92 31.87
C ILE A 649 17.31 -3.50 33.29
N ILE A 650 16.85 -4.74 33.48
CA ILE A 650 16.92 -5.43 34.77
C ILE A 650 18.39 -5.62 35.18
N ASP A 651 19.23 -6.09 34.28
CA ASP A 651 20.65 -6.35 34.56
C ASP A 651 21.42 -5.08 34.92
N ASP A 652 21.12 -3.96 34.26
CA ASP A 652 21.66 -2.65 34.60
C ASP A 652 21.28 -2.22 36.03
N PHE A 653 20.00 -2.40 36.39
CA PHE A 653 19.50 -2.08 37.73
C PHE A 653 20.21 -2.92 38.80
N PHE A 654 20.41 -4.22 38.55
CA PHE A 654 21.11 -5.11 39.47
C PHE A 654 22.57 -4.69 39.67
N LYS A 655 23.28 -4.40 38.58
CA LYS A 655 24.68 -3.95 38.64
C LYS A 655 24.83 -2.65 39.43
N ARG A 656 23.95 -1.67 39.22
CA ARG A 656 24.02 -0.38 39.92
C ARG A 656 23.74 -0.48 41.41
N ASN A 657 22.87 -1.40 41.81
CA ASN A 657 22.47 -1.60 43.21
C ASN A 657 23.27 -2.70 43.93
N GLY A 658 24.28 -3.30 43.28
CA GLY A 658 25.11 -4.35 43.86
C GLY A 658 24.33 -5.64 44.20
N LEU A 659 23.31 -5.97 43.41
CA LEU A 659 22.44 -7.14 43.61
C LEU A 659 22.97 -8.37 42.84
N ASN A 660 22.83 -9.57 43.43
CA ASN A 660 23.31 -10.83 42.84
C ASN A 660 22.27 -11.51 41.94
N GLN A 661 22.72 -12.39 41.03
CA GLN A 661 21.85 -13.11 40.08
C GLN A 661 20.83 -14.03 40.77
N ASP A 662 21.12 -14.56 41.96
CA ASP A 662 20.16 -15.39 42.72
C ASP A 662 18.90 -14.58 43.13
N MET A 663 19.04 -13.26 43.27
CA MET A 663 17.94 -12.34 43.59
C MET A 663 17.15 -11.90 42.34
N LYS A 664 17.61 -12.27 41.13
CA LYS A 664 16.99 -11.92 39.84
C LYS A 664 15.58 -12.50 39.67
N GLN A 665 15.27 -13.57 40.41
CA GLN A 665 14.01 -14.31 40.31
C GLN A 665 12.85 -13.71 41.14
N ALA A 666 13.11 -12.74 42.02
CA ALA A 666 12.05 -12.09 42.78
C ALA A 666 11.22 -11.14 41.88
N LYS A 667 9.95 -11.48 41.64
CA LYS A 667 9.01 -10.67 40.81
C LYS A 667 8.96 -9.20 41.24
N ASP A 668 9.07 -8.93 42.54
CA ASP A 668 9.05 -7.57 43.09
C ASP A 668 10.25 -6.72 42.62
N ILE A 669 11.44 -7.32 42.48
CA ILE A 669 12.66 -6.61 42.08
C ILE A 669 12.64 -6.33 40.57
N SER A 670 12.14 -7.26 39.75
CA SER A 670 11.93 -7.01 38.32
C SER A 670 10.93 -5.85 38.11
N GLY A 671 9.84 -5.82 38.87
CA GLY A 671 8.91 -4.69 38.84
C GLY A 671 9.59 -3.37 39.19
N GLN A 672 10.33 -3.33 40.30
CA GLN A 672 11.04 -2.13 40.74
C GLN A 672 12.02 -1.60 39.69
N SER A 673 12.81 -2.48 39.04
CA SER A 673 13.76 -2.06 38.01
C SER A 673 13.10 -1.34 36.82
N ILE A 674 11.95 -1.85 36.35
CA ILE A 674 11.19 -1.23 35.25
C ILE A 674 10.55 0.08 35.72
N TRP A 675 10.03 0.11 36.95
CA TRP A 675 9.45 1.34 37.51
C TRP A 675 10.50 2.46 37.56
N GLU A 676 11.69 2.16 38.07
CA GLU A 676 12.80 3.11 38.17
C GLU A 676 13.26 3.57 36.80
N TYR A 677 13.38 2.65 35.83
CA TYR A 677 13.72 3.01 34.45
C TYR A 677 12.76 4.03 33.84
N VAL A 678 11.45 3.85 34.06
CA VAL A 678 10.39 4.75 33.58
C VAL A 678 10.42 6.09 34.34
N VAL A 679 10.67 6.08 35.64
CA VAL A 679 10.85 7.31 36.45
C VAL A 679 12.02 8.12 35.92
N ASP A 680 13.17 7.47 35.72
CA ASP A 680 14.37 8.09 35.13
C ASP A 680 14.14 8.54 33.69
N THR A 681 13.11 8.04 32.99
CA THR A 681 12.77 8.49 31.63
C THR A 681 11.95 9.77 31.72
N LEU A 682 10.87 9.75 32.49
CA LEU A 682 9.84 10.78 32.46
C LEU A 682 10.15 11.98 33.37
N ASP A 683 10.62 11.76 34.60
CA ASP A 683 10.86 12.85 35.55
C ASP A 683 11.88 13.86 35.00
N PRO A 684 13.04 13.45 34.43
CA PRO A 684 13.99 14.39 33.83
C PRO A 684 13.41 15.10 32.59
N VAL A 685 12.64 14.40 31.75
CA VAL A 685 12.01 15.01 30.55
C VAL A 685 11.14 16.19 30.95
N VAL A 686 10.27 16.00 31.95
CA VAL A 686 9.35 17.06 32.40
C VAL A 686 10.11 18.14 33.19
N LYS A 687 11.22 17.79 33.82
CA LYS A 687 12.07 18.75 34.53
C LYS A 687 12.84 19.64 33.55
N ASP A 688 13.43 19.09 32.50
CA ASP A 688 14.48 19.74 31.72
C ASP A 688 14.06 20.10 30.28
N THR A 689 12.93 19.59 29.79
CA THR A 689 12.42 19.91 28.44
C THR A 689 11.00 20.45 28.49
N LEU A 690 10.70 21.50 27.72
CA LEU A 690 9.37 22.11 27.69
C LEU A 690 8.49 21.38 26.66
N ILE A 691 7.46 20.67 27.13
CA ILE A 691 6.57 19.81 26.30
C ILE A 691 5.78 20.64 25.29
N SER A 692 5.28 21.80 25.71
CA SER A 692 4.43 22.65 24.87
C SER A 692 5.12 23.22 23.62
N ASN A 693 6.45 23.32 23.62
CA ASN A 693 7.20 24.06 22.60
C ASN A 693 8.41 23.33 22.02
N ASP A 694 9.18 22.59 22.84
CA ASP A 694 10.44 21.99 22.40
C ASP A 694 10.37 20.46 22.25
N ASN A 695 9.53 19.79 23.04
CA ASN A 695 9.46 18.33 23.09
C ASN A 695 8.20 17.78 22.41
N TYR A 696 8.25 17.73 21.08
CA TYR A 696 7.13 17.30 20.25
C TYR A 696 6.77 15.82 20.42
N PHE A 697 7.69 14.98 20.90
CA PHE A 697 7.47 13.54 21.06
C PHE A 697 6.36 13.28 22.08
N TYR A 698 6.51 13.85 23.27
CA TYR A 698 5.52 13.74 24.33
C TYR A 698 4.30 14.59 24.04
N PHE A 699 4.47 15.79 23.48
CA PHE A 699 3.34 16.63 23.05
C PHE A 699 2.39 15.87 22.13
N LEU A 700 2.93 15.17 21.12
CA LEU A 700 2.15 14.38 20.17
C LEU A 700 1.38 13.27 20.87
N CYS A 701 2.01 12.50 21.77
CA CYS A 701 1.32 11.45 22.51
C CYS A 701 0.13 11.99 23.32
N LEU A 702 0.29 13.15 23.95
CA LEU A 702 -0.73 13.78 24.78
C LEU A 702 -1.85 14.42 23.95
N GLN A 703 -1.53 15.13 22.86
CA GLN A 703 -2.49 15.89 22.06
C GLN A 703 -3.05 15.11 20.88
N GLY A 704 -2.23 14.27 20.23
CA GLY A 704 -2.60 13.43 19.09
C GLY A 704 -2.41 14.12 17.75
N GLN A 705 -1.75 15.28 17.80
CA GLN A 705 -1.34 16.12 16.69
C GLN A 705 -0.15 16.97 17.14
N PHE A 706 0.61 17.49 16.19
CA PHE A 706 1.62 18.51 16.45
C PHE A 706 1.02 19.91 16.52
N SER A 707 1.73 20.84 17.16
CA SER A 707 1.40 22.26 17.09
C SER A 707 2.36 22.98 16.15
N ARG A 708 1.96 24.16 15.65
CA ARG A 708 2.82 25.00 14.80
C ARG A 708 4.12 25.45 15.49
N ARG A 709 4.17 25.35 16.83
CA ARG A 709 5.34 25.72 17.64
C ARG A 709 6.18 24.49 18.00
N CYS A 710 5.53 23.35 18.26
CA CYS A 710 6.15 22.11 18.72
C CYS A 710 5.90 20.99 17.69
N HIS A 711 6.84 20.84 16.76
CA HIS A 711 6.78 19.85 15.68
C HIS A 711 8.18 19.38 15.25
N PRO A 712 8.30 18.20 14.60
CA PRO A 712 9.51 17.79 13.92
C PRO A 712 10.01 18.81 12.88
N THR A 713 11.32 18.93 12.71
CA THR A 713 11.92 19.91 11.78
C THR A 713 11.47 19.70 10.34
N TYR A 714 11.26 18.46 9.90
CA TYR A 714 10.80 18.15 8.54
C TYR A 714 9.42 18.73 8.20
N LEU A 715 8.60 19.06 9.21
CA LEU A 715 7.29 19.72 9.03
C LEU A 715 7.38 21.24 8.98
N SER A 716 8.56 21.82 9.19
CA SER A 716 8.73 23.28 9.10
C SER A 716 8.55 23.79 7.67
N PRO A 717 8.09 25.04 7.47
CA PRO A 717 8.02 25.64 6.13
C PRO A 717 9.37 25.63 5.39
N LYS A 718 10.47 25.84 6.13
CA LYS A 718 11.84 25.81 5.59
C LYS A 718 12.21 24.42 5.07
N ALA A 719 11.91 23.36 5.83
CA ALA A 719 12.15 21.99 5.41
C ALA A 719 11.31 21.64 4.18
N HIS A 720 10.05 22.09 4.13
CA HIS A 720 9.18 21.85 2.98
C HIS A 720 9.76 22.44 1.69
N VAL A 721 10.25 23.69 1.69
CA VAL A 721 10.91 24.29 0.51
C VAL A 721 12.08 23.43 0.03
N LYS A 722 12.86 22.86 0.95
CA LYS A 722 14.00 22.01 0.61
C LYS A 722 13.58 20.63 0.09
N LEU A 723 12.67 19.96 0.78
CA LEU A 723 12.22 18.60 0.45
C LEU A 723 11.29 18.56 -0.77
N SER A 724 10.63 19.66 -1.12
CA SER A 724 9.83 19.80 -2.33
C SER A 724 10.65 20.25 -3.55
N SER A 725 11.97 20.46 -3.41
CA SER A 725 12.80 20.85 -4.55
C SER A 725 13.01 19.66 -5.51
N PRO A 726 13.11 19.92 -6.84
CA PRO A 726 13.39 18.87 -7.81
C PRO A 726 14.67 18.10 -7.45
N GLY A 727 14.60 16.77 -7.46
CA GLY A 727 15.73 15.90 -7.14
C GLY A 727 16.05 15.75 -5.64
N ALA A 728 15.25 16.33 -4.73
CA ALA A 728 15.47 16.23 -3.27
C ALA A 728 15.52 14.78 -2.75
N PHE A 729 14.90 13.84 -3.48
CA PHE A 729 14.81 12.43 -3.12
C PHE A 729 15.62 11.50 -4.06
N ASP A 730 16.44 12.02 -4.97
CA ASP A 730 17.22 11.20 -5.92
C ASP A 730 18.20 10.26 -5.21
N GLY A 731 18.68 10.68 -4.03
CA GLY A 731 19.54 9.89 -3.14
C GLY A 731 18.78 8.96 -2.17
N LEU A 732 17.45 8.88 -2.20
CA LEU A 732 16.70 8.01 -1.29
C LEU A 732 16.54 6.60 -1.89
N ARG A 733 16.81 5.56 -1.08
CA ARG A 733 16.49 4.17 -1.39
C ARG A 733 15.75 3.54 -0.21
N ILE A 734 14.58 2.97 -0.46
CA ILE A 734 13.71 2.36 0.53
C ILE A 734 13.74 0.84 0.31
N HIS A 735 14.35 0.14 1.26
CA HIS A 735 14.50 -1.31 1.26
C HIS A 735 13.47 -1.95 2.20
N THR A 736 12.75 -2.94 1.70
CA THR A 736 11.80 -3.72 2.52
C THR A 736 12.41 -5.07 2.84
N ASP A 737 13.22 -5.11 3.90
CA ASP A 737 14.02 -6.26 4.23
C ASP A 737 14.67 -6.19 5.61
N GLU A 738 15.31 -7.28 5.99
CA GLU A 738 16.23 -7.31 7.13
C GLU A 738 17.50 -6.52 6.83
N ILE A 739 18.01 -5.78 7.83
CA ILE A 739 19.23 -4.97 7.72
C ILE A 739 20.40 -5.79 7.16
N ASN A 740 20.56 -7.02 7.64
CA ASN A 740 21.62 -7.92 7.21
C ASN A 740 21.50 -8.37 5.73
N GLU A 741 20.28 -8.49 5.18
CA GLU A 741 20.08 -8.79 3.76
C GLU A 741 20.42 -7.58 2.90
N VAL A 742 20.08 -6.36 3.35
CA VAL A 742 20.41 -5.12 2.65
C VAL A 742 21.92 -4.89 2.64
N ILE A 743 22.59 -4.99 3.80
CA ILE A 743 24.04 -4.77 3.91
C ILE A 743 24.81 -5.72 2.98
N LYS A 744 24.38 -6.98 2.88
CA LYS A 744 25.01 -7.97 1.98
C LYS A 744 24.97 -7.54 0.50
N ARG A 745 24.02 -6.69 0.13
CA ARG A 745 23.79 -6.19 -1.23
C ARG A 745 24.34 -4.78 -1.48
N ILE A 746 25.02 -4.21 -0.50
CA ILE A 746 25.72 -2.94 -0.63
C ILE A 746 27.18 -3.21 -0.95
N THR A 747 27.74 -2.45 -1.90
CA THR A 747 29.15 -2.55 -2.30
C THR A 747 30.05 -2.38 -1.07
N PRO A 748 31.01 -3.28 -0.82
CA PRO A 748 31.94 -3.16 0.31
C PRO A 748 32.66 -1.81 0.34
N GLY A 749 32.84 -1.25 1.53
CA GLY A 749 33.52 0.03 1.73
C GLY A 749 32.79 1.27 1.19
N SER A 750 31.50 1.17 0.81
CA SER A 750 30.75 2.31 0.25
C SER A 750 29.96 3.11 1.29
N LEU A 751 29.56 2.49 2.41
CA LEU A 751 28.82 3.15 3.48
C LEU A 751 29.75 4.05 4.30
N THR A 752 29.24 5.21 4.73
CA THR A 752 29.96 6.12 5.64
C THR A 752 29.35 6.17 7.03
N ILE A 753 28.02 6.01 7.11
CA ILE A 753 27.25 6.06 8.35
C ILE A 753 26.24 4.91 8.36
N ALA A 754 26.13 4.22 9.50
CA ALA A 754 25.04 3.27 9.76
C ALA A 754 24.30 3.64 11.06
N VAL A 755 22.99 3.79 10.98
CA VAL A 755 22.09 4.18 12.07
C VAL A 755 21.23 2.97 12.40
N VAL A 756 21.73 2.11 13.29
CA VAL A 756 21.10 0.82 13.65
C VAL A 756 20.21 0.92 14.89
N MET A 757 20.24 2.06 15.58
CA MET A 757 19.39 2.34 16.74
C MET A 757 19.53 1.25 17.82
N ASP A 758 18.43 0.81 18.40
CA ASP A 758 18.36 -0.20 19.45
C ASP A 758 18.11 -1.61 18.92
N SER A 759 18.21 -1.84 17.61
CA SER A 759 18.01 -3.18 17.02
C SER A 759 18.96 -4.21 17.63
N MET A 760 20.14 -3.79 18.10
CA MET A 760 21.11 -4.66 18.75
C MET A 760 20.64 -5.16 20.13
N ASP A 761 19.77 -4.42 20.84
CA ASP A 761 19.19 -4.85 22.13
C ASP A 761 18.25 -6.05 21.97
N TRP A 762 17.85 -6.37 20.73
CA TRP A 762 16.86 -7.40 20.43
C TRP A 762 17.51 -8.78 20.32
N PHE A 763 18.81 -8.84 20.04
CA PHE A 763 19.53 -10.09 19.89
C PHE A 763 19.67 -10.87 21.19
N ASP A 764 19.78 -12.18 21.05
CA ASP A 764 20.11 -13.08 22.14
C ASP A 764 21.59 -12.88 22.53
N PRO A 765 21.91 -12.55 23.80
CA PRO A 765 23.29 -12.43 24.28
C PRO A 765 24.15 -13.68 24.06
N GLU A 766 23.53 -14.86 24.02
CA GLU A 766 24.19 -16.14 23.78
C GLU A 766 24.25 -16.51 22.27
N GLY A 767 23.57 -15.73 21.43
CA GLY A 767 23.52 -15.92 19.99
C GLY A 767 24.73 -15.32 19.26
N SER A 768 24.89 -15.67 17.98
CA SER A 768 25.96 -15.14 17.12
C SER A 768 25.55 -13.90 16.31
N ASP A 769 24.27 -13.53 16.32
CA ASP A 769 23.70 -12.51 15.42
C ASP A 769 24.35 -11.13 15.57
N ALA A 770 24.67 -10.72 16.80
CA ALA A 770 25.33 -9.44 17.06
C ALA A 770 26.72 -9.38 16.42
N SER A 771 27.50 -10.46 16.55
CA SER A 771 28.83 -10.57 15.94
C SER A 771 28.74 -10.64 14.41
N VAL A 772 27.79 -11.43 13.88
CA VAL A 772 27.53 -11.53 12.43
C VAL A 772 27.14 -10.17 11.84
N GLN A 773 26.29 -9.40 12.52
CA GLN A 773 25.92 -8.06 12.05
C GLN A 773 27.10 -7.09 12.13
N ALA A 774 27.93 -7.15 13.19
CA ALA A 774 29.14 -6.35 13.29
C ALA A 774 30.12 -6.64 12.14
N GLN A 775 30.33 -7.91 11.78
CA GLN A 775 31.16 -8.31 10.63
C GLN A 775 30.62 -7.76 9.31
N LYS A 776 29.32 -7.90 9.06
CA LYS A 776 28.68 -7.38 7.85
C LYS A 776 28.79 -5.87 7.75
N LEU A 777 28.59 -5.15 8.86
CA LEU A 777 28.78 -3.70 8.93
C LEU A 777 30.23 -3.31 8.70
N ASN A 778 31.20 -4.10 9.20
CA ASN A 778 32.62 -3.87 8.92
C ASN A 778 32.86 -3.88 7.41
N HIS A 779 32.44 -4.94 6.71
CA HIS A 779 32.65 -5.06 5.26
C HIS A 779 31.98 -3.93 4.45
N ALA A 780 30.78 -3.48 4.84
CA ALA A 780 30.06 -2.46 4.07
C ALA A 780 30.54 -1.02 4.34
N LEU A 781 31.04 -0.72 5.55
CA LEU A 781 31.54 0.60 5.90
C LEU A 781 32.95 0.84 5.36
N LYS A 782 33.20 2.05 4.86
CA LYS A 782 34.57 2.52 4.58
C LYS A 782 35.38 2.61 5.88
N MET A 783 36.70 2.57 5.78
CA MET A 783 37.59 2.88 6.91
C MET A 783 37.25 4.25 7.52
N GLY A 784 37.13 4.32 8.85
CA GLY A 784 36.64 5.51 9.55
C GLY A 784 35.12 5.72 9.48
N GLY A 785 34.37 4.83 8.82
CA GLY A 785 32.91 4.82 8.84
C GLY A 785 32.36 4.61 10.25
N ARG A 786 31.17 5.14 10.52
CA ARG A 786 30.62 5.25 11.89
C ARG A 786 29.26 4.59 12.01
N ILE A 787 29.07 3.87 13.10
CA ILE A 787 27.79 3.28 13.49
C ILE A 787 27.24 4.06 14.68
N LEU A 788 25.99 4.54 14.58
CA LEU A 788 25.24 5.10 15.69
C LEU A 788 24.26 4.05 16.22
N LEU A 789 24.42 3.71 17.50
CA LEU A 789 23.54 2.82 18.23
C LEU A 789 23.03 3.49 19.50
N ARG A 790 21.83 3.08 19.91
CA ARG A 790 21.16 3.49 21.15
C ARG A 790 20.81 2.22 21.92
N SER A 791 20.88 2.26 23.26
CA SER A 791 20.59 1.07 24.06
C SER A 791 19.80 1.39 25.31
N ALA A 792 18.95 0.45 25.72
CA ALA A 792 18.28 0.44 27.01
C ALA A 792 19.24 0.20 28.19
N SER A 793 20.49 -0.22 27.94
CA SER A 793 21.54 -0.37 28.96
C SER A 793 22.61 0.72 28.84
N ILE A 794 23.28 1.06 29.95
CA ILE A 794 24.45 1.94 30.00
C ILE A 794 25.70 1.25 29.44
N ASP A 795 25.81 -0.07 29.65
CA ASP A 795 26.93 -0.91 29.24
C ASP A 795 26.42 -2.14 28.45
N PRO A 796 25.95 -1.94 27.21
CA PRO A 796 25.39 -3.02 26.40
C PRO A 796 26.42 -4.10 26.06
N TRP A 797 26.03 -5.37 26.26
CA TRP A 797 26.90 -6.53 26.11
C TRP A 797 27.50 -6.69 24.71
N TYR A 798 26.80 -6.26 23.66
CA TYR A 798 27.22 -6.42 22.27
C TYR A 798 28.27 -5.42 21.82
N VAL A 799 28.61 -4.40 22.61
CA VAL A 799 29.69 -3.45 22.27
C VAL A 799 31.02 -4.18 22.08
N ARG A 800 31.29 -5.19 22.93
CA ARG A 800 32.48 -6.06 22.79
C ARG A 800 32.56 -6.72 21.41
N HIS A 801 31.42 -7.11 20.84
CA HIS A 801 31.39 -7.76 19.53
C HIS A 801 31.71 -6.78 18.40
N PHE A 802 31.40 -5.49 18.54
CA PHE A 802 31.92 -4.49 17.61
C PHE A 802 33.44 -4.34 17.75
N GLU A 803 33.97 -4.30 18.97
CA GLU A 803 35.41 -4.17 19.21
C GLU A 803 36.22 -5.36 18.67
N GLU A 804 35.74 -6.58 18.94
CA GLU A 804 36.29 -7.83 18.41
C GLU A 804 36.29 -7.87 16.87
N ASN A 805 35.31 -7.21 16.23
CA ASN A 805 35.14 -7.16 14.78
C ASN A 805 35.66 -5.85 14.15
N GLY A 806 36.69 -5.24 14.73
CA GLY A 806 37.47 -4.19 14.09
C GLY A 806 36.93 -2.76 14.21
N PHE A 807 36.11 -2.50 15.24
CA PHE A 807 35.64 -1.17 15.58
C PHE A 807 36.26 -0.64 16.87
N SER A 808 36.34 0.68 17.01
CA SER A 808 36.51 1.35 18.28
C SER A 808 35.17 1.91 18.73
N ALA A 809 34.66 1.45 19.87
CA ALA A 809 33.39 1.90 20.42
C ALA A 809 33.59 3.02 21.45
N ARG A 810 32.77 4.07 21.35
CA ARG A 810 32.76 5.17 22.33
C ARG A 810 31.34 5.48 22.75
N ARG A 811 31.08 5.46 24.05
CA ARG A 811 29.83 6.00 24.61
C ARG A 811 29.84 7.51 24.47
N VAL A 812 28.87 8.05 23.74
CA VAL A 812 28.76 9.48 23.43
C VAL A 812 27.59 10.14 24.16
N GLY A 813 26.73 9.35 24.78
CA GLY A 813 25.68 9.80 25.67
C GLY A 813 25.33 8.72 26.69
N ALA A 814 24.96 9.15 27.89
CA ALA A 814 24.52 8.28 28.98
C ALA A 814 23.48 9.01 29.80
N ARG A 815 22.44 8.28 30.21
CA ARG A 815 21.37 8.75 31.09
C ARG A 815 21.61 8.20 32.49
N PHE A 816 21.85 9.11 33.44
CA PHE A 816 21.89 8.79 34.86
C PHE A 816 20.63 9.32 35.55
N PRO A 817 20.27 8.79 36.73
CA PRO A 817 19.10 9.26 37.47
C PRO A 817 19.05 10.78 37.58
N GLY A 818 17.91 11.36 37.22
CA GLY A 818 17.69 12.81 37.27
C GLY A 818 18.26 13.63 36.10
N THR A 819 18.78 13.00 35.04
CA THR A 819 19.35 13.67 33.85
C THR A 819 18.68 13.23 32.54
N CYS A 820 18.70 14.08 31.52
CA CYS A 820 18.28 13.74 30.16
C CYS A 820 19.47 13.48 29.24
N ILE A 821 19.42 12.38 28.47
CA ILE A 821 20.35 12.15 27.35
C ILE A 821 19.93 12.92 26.09
N ASP A 822 18.62 13.04 25.85
CA ASP A 822 17.99 13.80 24.77
C ASP A 822 16.53 14.15 25.13
N ARG A 823 15.77 14.73 24.20
CA ARG A 823 14.37 15.12 24.45
C ARG A 823 13.42 13.94 24.61
N VAL A 824 13.76 12.77 24.11
CA VAL A 824 12.96 11.57 24.27
C VAL A 824 13.31 10.86 25.58
N ASN A 825 14.59 10.82 25.94
CA ASN A 825 15.13 10.23 27.15
C ASN A 825 14.75 8.74 27.37
N MET A 826 14.43 8.03 26.28
CA MET A 826 13.99 6.63 26.35
C MET A 826 15.16 5.67 26.57
N TYR A 827 16.30 5.93 25.94
CA TYR A 827 17.47 5.06 25.99
C TYR A 827 18.40 5.44 27.14
N ALA A 828 19.08 4.44 27.70
CA ALA A 828 20.06 4.64 28.74
C ALA A 828 21.41 5.11 28.20
N SER A 829 21.81 4.69 26.99
CA SER A 829 23.05 5.15 26.38
C SER A 829 22.97 5.34 24.87
N THR A 830 23.93 6.09 24.33
CA THR A 830 24.17 6.27 22.89
C THR A 830 25.65 6.07 22.63
N TRP A 831 25.98 5.31 21.58
CA TRP A 831 27.36 4.99 21.22
C TRP A 831 27.65 5.27 19.76
N ILE A 832 28.92 5.58 19.49
CA ILE A 832 29.50 5.62 18.15
C ILE A 832 30.56 4.52 18.06
N CYS A 833 30.39 3.56 17.16
CA CYS A 833 31.40 2.58 16.82
C CYS A 833 32.06 3.00 15.50
N THR A 834 33.37 3.28 15.52
CA THR A 834 34.12 3.74 14.35
C THR A 834 34.97 2.60 13.81
N LYS A 835 34.91 2.32 12.50
CA LYS A 835 35.71 1.27 11.88
C LYS A 835 37.20 1.66 11.90
N THR A 836 38.02 0.85 12.57
CA THR A 836 39.46 1.08 12.74
C THR A 836 40.31 -0.02 12.13
N LYS A 837 39.73 -1.18 11.81
CA LYS A 837 40.42 -2.30 11.18
C LYS A 837 39.51 -2.99 10.16
N GLU A 838 40.07 -3.32 9.00
CA GLU A 838 39.43 -4.18 8.01
C GLU A 838 39.51 -5.64 8.47
N LEU A 839 38.41 -6.38 8.35
CA LEU A 839 38.45 -7.83 8.56
C LEU A 839 39.00 -8.52 7.31
N GLU A 840 39.86 -9.51 7.50
CA GLU A 840 40.30 -10.37 6.40
C GLU A 840 39.08 -11.04 5.77
N PRO A 841 38.94 -11.04 4.43
CA PRO A 841 37.83 -11.68 3.78
C PRO A 841 37.84 -13.17 4.14
N VAL A 842 36.73 -13.64 4.74
CA VAL A 842 36.53 -15.07 4.99
C VAL A 842 36.60 -15.77 3.64
N ARG A 843 37.71 -16.47 3.37
CA ARG A 843 37.82 -17.33 2.19
C ARG A 843 36.69 -18.35 2.28
N PRO A 844 35.80 -18.44 1.28
CA PRO A 844 34.76 -19.46 1.31
C PRO A 844 35.45 -20.83 1.34
N THR A 845 35.26 -21.58 2.43
CA THR A 845 35.59 -23.00 2.48
C THR A 845 34.82 -23.69 1.37
N ALA A 846 35.54 -24.38 0.49
CA ALA A 846 34.99 -25.09 -0.65
C ALA A 846 34.23 -26.34 -0.20
N GLU A 847 33.08 -26.17 0.44
CA GLU A 847 32.07 -27.21 0.56
C GLU A 847 30.87 -26.81 -0.31
N ARG A 848 31.01 -27.08 -1.61
CA ARG A 848 29.88 -27.07 -2.54
C ARG A 848 28.97 -28.25 -2.21
N SER A 849 27.98 -28.06 -1.36
CA SER A 849 26.72 -28.81 -1.49
C SER A 849 25.87 -28.10 -2.54
N ILE A 850 25.91 -28.64 -3.76
CA ILE A 850 25.03 -28.21 -4.85
C ILE A 850 23.60 -28.53 -4.41
N SER A 851 22.86 -27.51 -3.98
CA SER A 851 21.41 -27.61 -3.83
C SER A 851 20.82 -27.72 -5.24
N LEU A 852 20.55 -28.95 -5.67
CA LEU A 852 19.71 -29.27 -6.81
C LEU A 852 18.26 -28.88 -6.49
N LEU A 853 17.91 -27.61 -6.72
CA LEU A 853 16.52 -27.22 -6.90
C LEU A 853 16.11 -27.52 -8.34
N SER A 854 15.67 -28.76 -8.57
CA SER A 854 14.96 -29.18 -9.79
C SER A 854 14.24 -30.51 -9.55
N LEU A 855 12.91 -30.43 -9.53
CA LEU A 855 11.94 -31.40 -10.09
C LEU A 855 12.12 -32.90 -9.78
N ASN A 856 11.28 -33.40 -8.86
CA ASN A 856 10.53 -34.68 -8.86
C ASN A 856 9.97 -34.83 -7.43
N GLY A 857 8.71 -35.15 -7.16
CA GLY A 857 7.86 -36.18 -7.73
C GLY A 857 7.27 -36.92 -6.52
N THR A 858 5.96 -36.82 -6.33
CA THR A 858 5.08 -37.67 -5.50
C THR A 858 5.72 -38.69 -4.55
N GLU A 859 5.60 -38.49 -3.24
CA GLU A 859 5.32 -39.59 -2.30
C GLU A 859 4.32 -39.17 -1.22
N LYS A 860 3.26 -39.98 -1.12
CA LYS A 860 2.28 -39.98 -0.03
C LYS A 860 2.99 -40.30 1.28
N ARG A 861 2.73 -39.53 2.33
CA ARG A 861 2.61 -40.10 3.68
C ARG A 861 1.66 -39.29 4.55
N SER A 862 0.63 -39.99 4.99
CA SER A 862 -0.31 -39.63 6.03
C SER A 862 0.37 -39.60 7.40
N SER A 863 0.07 -38.60 8.21
CA SER A 863 -0.32 -38.80 9.61
C SER A 863 -0.67 -37.44 10.22
N VAL A 864 -1.95 -37.34 10.58
CA VAL A 864 -2.50 -36.44 11.60
C VAL A 864 -1.78 -36.76 12.91
N GLU A 865 -1.36 -35.72 13.65
CA GLU A 865 -1.58 -35.56 15.11
C GLU A 865 -0.67 -34.47 15.71
N HIS A 866 -1.26 -33.72 16.66
CA HIS A 866 -0.67 -32.79 17.64
C HIS A 866 -0.25 -31.38 17.19
N LEU A 867 -1.25 -30.48 17.21
CA LEU A 867 -1.10 -29.08 17.56
C LEU A 867 -1.64 -28.90 18.99
N ASP A 868 -0.73 -28.66 19.93
CA ASP A 868 -0.98 -27.92 21.16
C ASP A 868 0.14 -26.88 21.30
N LEU A 869 -0.28 -25.64 21.59
CA LEU A 869 0.45 -24.37 21.80
C LEU A 869 0.64 -23.44 20.60
#